data_AF-A0A260ZMZ6-F1
#
_entry.id   AF-A0A260ZMZ6-F1
#
_cell.length_a   1.000
_cell.length_b   1.000
_cell.length_c   1.000
_cell.angle_alpha   90.00
_cell.angle_beta   90.00
_cell.angle_gamma   90.00
#
_symmetry.space_group_name_H-M   'P 1'
#
loop_
_entity.id
_entity.type
_entity.pdbx_description
1 polymer ?
#
loop_
_entity_poly.entity_id
_entity_poly.type
_entity_poly.pdbx_seq_one_letter_code
_entity_poly.pdbx_strand_id
1 'polypeptide(L)'
;MDIDNIGDDDPAETIRILRQKCDLLKQENRTKLIAKTDEFQKEMKTLNEKLQKAQNEIKVIVKRQIFNGIRIQRHFEKTEILTKRNEVLEQEKKTLIEQCERTKRARILSMQQKVVGEGRINEMMETMEHLKADNKTKELLILKQKEEIVLLKRKPREVKLMDYDDLKSNRARRERIQKAFDYLKNLSGLGSKLFYTDLLNKLERSGVAKLKLSPEEGLQLYHSANLTRGTYKTTKRILKEHNLFDPFPPVQSIVDIEEKLGSNDVFSVYESKGVKDEEKVVVVAYLNDVAKTVSSRIEELIRQEKLTCDFDRGLWLTIMGDKGGNEMKICLAIGNVETPNSCHNLIPLGIFNDEESSEALLKHIPTVIDQLNNLKELKIEVNEAEVVIPVELFLGGDMKFQYDMLGHQGASAMSPCMYCVNRGRIKIRDYKRGEIVSMRTEESYAAASAQGNKKVTVESVKAQSSFVFKGVRLENVLIPSLHSIMGIAQGYGFDNLLLWATVLDCDDETIVLSKADIKQGRVQKSNILQFQEVVSNLDTELRSMVVLQNILQNFQNSTIDGTDEREESACSSEICFMRDRLIEKAPLFDDRHVKCASCEETIHAACCGVWNVKEWKLTNDSTIPFQCLRCSNVTGVGIDQLVTNDVEFLKNELKMKTDELNKEQVRFDSMQEALRGKKKYRQELERIWKKWGADMSVWRKTFCGNHIYNILREEAIDEYMSIFKDHKHFESMKRFLKSLGKLQRLCVPRLLSPAEMDYMENAIDTMWASLREFAADDNVTPKLHAVLEHLMPFVRSHRTWAKTSEQPIEAFHATYNTAKLRYRTNRNEVLKAQQCFKRCLINNHVFDVS
;
A
#
# COMPACT_ATOMS: atom_id res chain seq x y z
N MET A 1 74.60 -13.98 -18.87
CA MET A 1 75.78 -13.15 -18.55
C MET A 1 76.97 -13.90 -19.08
N ASP A 2 77.68 -13.20 -19.96
CA ASP A 2 78.53 -13.68 -21.04
C ASP A 2 79.73 -14.53 -20.59
N ILE A 3 79.98 -15.65 -21.29
CA ILE A 3 81.32 -16.20 -21.52
C ILE A 3 81.28 -16.94 -22.88
N ASP A 4 81.26 -16.19 -23.98
CA ASP A 4 81.80 -16.63 -25.27
C ASP A 4 83.16 -15.93 -25.42
N ASN A 5 84.19 -16.51 -24.80
CA ASN A 5 85.61 -16.36 -25.18
C ASN A 5 86.51 -17.11 -24.20
N ILE A 6 86.65 -18.43 -24.41
CA ILE A 6 87.88 -19.16 -24.08
C ILE A 6 88.09 -20.13 -25.24
N GLY A 7 88.95 -19.71 -26.18
CA GLY A 7 89.64 -20.64 -27.06
C GLY A 7 90.69 -21.40 -26.27
N ASP A 8 90.93 -22.65 -26.71
CA ASP A 8 92.02 -23.56 -26.34
C ASP A 8 92.70 -23.30 -24.99
N ASP A 9 92.22 -23.97 -23.94
CA ASP A 9 93.08 -24.78 -23.07
C ASP A 9 92.25 -25.68 -22.12
N ASP A 10 92.66 -26.95 -22.10
CA ASP A 10 92.29 -28.06 -21.22
C ASP A 10 90.80 -28.52 -21.10
N PRO A 11 90.41 -29.61 -21.80
CA PRO A 11 89.14 -30.30 -21.61
C PRO A 11 88.85 -30.69 -20.15
N ALA A 12 89.87 -30.88 -19.31
CA ALA A 12 89.68 -31.26 -17.91
C ALA A 12 89.02 -30.16 -17.07
N GLU A 13 89.31 -28.88 -17.33
CA GLU A 13 88.76 -27.77 -16.51
C GLU A 13 87.31 -27.45 -16.90
N THR A 14 86.96 -27.56 -18.19
CA THR A 14 85.57 -27.45 -18.65
C THR A 14 84.71 -28.61 -18.12
N ILE A 15 85.25 -29.83 -18.08
CA ILE A 15 84.58 -31.00 -17.47
C ILE A 15 84.44 -30.80 -15.95
N ARG A 16 85.42 -30.20 -15.27
CA ARG A 16 85.35 -29.90 -13.83
C ARG A 16 84.25 -28.90 -13.51
N ILE A 17 84.14 -27.82 -14.28
CA ILE A 17 83.11 -26.79 -14.13
C ILE A 17 81.71 -27.35 -14.45
N LEU A 18 81.58 -28.19 -15.48
CA LEU A 18 80.30 -28.84 -15.80
C LEU A 18 79.90 -29.91 -14.77
N ARG A 19 80.86 -30.66 -14.19
CA ARG A 19 80.60 -31.56 -13.05
C ARG A 19 80.12 -30.79 -11.82
N GLN A 20 80.79 -29.68 -11.49
CA GLN A 20 80.36 -28.81 -10.38
C GLN A 20 78.95 -28.24 -10.59
N LYS A 21 78.62 -27.79 -11.80
CA LYS A 21 77.26 -27.32 -12.13
C LYS A 21 76.21 -28.45 -12.11
N CYS A 22 76.57 -29.65 -12.58
CA CYS A 22 75.69 -30.82 -12.49
C CYS A 22 75.43 -31.25 -11.06
N ASP A 23 76.44 -31.22 -10.19
CA ASP A 23 76.28 -31.62 -8.79
C ASP A 23 75.50 -30.56 -7.99
N LEU A 24 75.68 -29.28 -8.29
CA LEU A 24 74.84 -28.19 -7.76
C LEU A 24 73.39 -28.33 -8.21
N LEU A 25 73.12 -28.61 -9.49
CA LEU A 25 71.76 -28.81 -10.00
C LEU A 25 71.12 -30.09 -9.44
N LYS A 26 71.89 -31.17 -9.25
CA LYS A 26 71.42 -32.39 -8.58
C LYS A 26 71.07 -32.12 -7.12
N GLN A 27 71.88 -31.32 -6.42
CA GLN A 27 71.65 -30.96 -5.03
C GLN A 27 70.43 -30.04 -4.91
N GLU A 28 70.27 -29.03 -5.77
CA GLU A 28 69.09 -28.16 -5.82
C GLU A 28 67.80 -28.94 -6.12
N ASN A 29 67.83 -29.88 -7.08
CA ASN A 29 66.68 -30.72 -7.38
C ASN A 29 66.37 -31.68 -6.24
N ARG A 30 67.38 -32.21 -5.54
CA ARG A 30 67.17 -33.07 -4.37
C ARG A 30 66.52 -32.28 -3.23
N THR A 31 66.94 -31.04 -2.99
CA THR A 31 66.35 -30.15 -1.97
C THR A 31 64.93 -29.74 -2.33
N LYS A 32 64.66 -29.38 -3.59
CA LYS A 32 63.30 -29.07 -4.07
C LYS A 32 62.37 -30.28 -4.01
N LEU A 33 62.89 -31.48 -4.23
CA LEU A 33 62.12 -32.73 -4.15
C LEU A 33 61.81 -33.12 -2.69
N ILE A 34 62.77 -32.94 -1.78
CA ILE A 34 62.55 -33.16 -0.33
C ILE A 34 61.50 -32.16 0.18
N ALA A 35 61.62 -30.87 -0.17
CA ALA A 35 60.66 -29.85 0.24
C ALA A 35 59.22 -30.16 -0.26
N LYS A 36 59.06 -30.59 -1.52
CA LYS A 36 57.75 -31.02 -2.03
C LYS A 36 57.21 -32.28 -1.38
N THR A 37 58.09 -33.20 -0.97
CA THR A 37 57.68 -34.45 -0.30
C THR A 37 57.23 -34.15 1.14
N ASP A 38 57.90 -33.24 1.84
CA ASP A 38 57.53 -32.82 3.20
C ASP A 38 56.24 -31.98 3.22
N GLU A 39 56.04 -31.14 2.20
CA GLU A 39 54.80 -30.37 2.03
C GLU A 39 53.61 -31.31 1.76
N PHE A 40 53.79 -32.34 0.92
CA PHE A 40 52.77 -33.35 0.66
C PHE A 40 52.47 -34.22 1.89
N GLN A 41 53.48 -34.58 2.69
CA GLN A 41 53.28 -35.31 3.95
C GLN A 41 52.51 -34.46 4.98
N LYS A 42 52.77 -33.14 5.03
CA LYS A 42 51.99 -32.21 5.86
C LYS A 42 50.53 -32.13 5.42
N GLU A 43 50.25 -32.00 4.13
CA GLU A 43 48.88 -31.95 3.60
C GLU A 43 48.12 -33.26 3.88
N MET A 44 48.76 -34.42 3.70
CA MET A 44 48.16 -35.72 4.02
C MET A 44 47.81 -35.85 5.51
N LYS A 45 48.68 -35.35 6.39
CA LYS A 45 48.42 -35.35 7.84
C LYS A 45 47.22 -34.44 8.18
N THR A 46 47.15 -33.24 7.60
CA THR A 46 46.01 -32.32 7.80
C THR A 46 44.70 -32.88 7.27
N LEU A 47 44.73 -33.62 6.15
CA LEU A 47 43.53 -34.24 5.58
C LEU A 47 43.03 -35.39 6.46
N ASN A 48 43.92 -36.22 6.99
CA ASN A 48 43.57 -37.28 7.95
C ASN A 48 42.97 -36.71 9.25
N GLU A 49 43.51 -35.61 9.77
CA GLU A 49 42.96 -34.94 10.96
C GLU A 49 41.54 -34.39 10.71
N LYS A 50 41.28 -33.83 9.52
CA LYS A 50 39.94 -33.38 9.12
C LYS A 50 38.95 -34.54 8.97
N LEU A 51 39.38 -35.67 8.40
CA LEU A 51 38.56 -36.88 8.27
C LEU A 51 38.19 -37.44 9.65
N GLN A 52 39.16 -37.52 10.57
CA GLN A 52 38.95 -37.98 11.94
C GLN A 52 37.94 -37.09 12.68
N LYS A 53 38.01 -35.76 12.48
CA LYS A 53 37.09 -34.79 13.09
C LYS A 53 35.66 -34.95 12.55
N ALA A 54 35.50 -35.10 11.24
CA ALA A 54 34.20 -35.33 10.63
C ALA A 54 33.57 -36.68 11.07
N GLN A 55 34.37 -37.74 11.18
CA GLN A 55 33.91 -39.04 11.69
C GLN A 55 33.44 -38.96 13.16
N ASN A 56 34.13 -38.16 13.99
CA ASN A 56 33.73 -37.92 15.36
C ASN A 56 32.44 -37.09 15.46
N GLU A 57 32.25 -36.09 14.60
CA GLU A 57 31.02 -35.30 14.52
C GLU A 57 29.81 -36.16 14.09
N ILE A 58 30.00 -37.07 13.13
CA ILE A 58 28.98 -38.05 12.74
C ILE A 58 28.62 -38.97 13.92
N LYS A 59 29.62 -39.48 14.66
CA LYS A 59 29.37 -40.29 15.86
C LYS A 59 28.56 -39.54 16.94
N VAL A 60 28.79 -38.24 17.11
CA VAL A 60 28.02 -37.41 18.06
C VAL A 60 26.58 -37.21 17.59
N ILE A 61 26.36 -37.03 16.27
CA ILE A 61 25.02 -36.89 15.69
C ILE A 61 24.26 -38.21 15.76
N VAL A 62 24.90 -39.34 15.45
CA VAL A 62 24.30 -40.68 15.57
C VAL A 62 23.95 -41.02 17.02
N LYS A 63 24.80 -40.63 18.00
CA LYS A 63 24.46 -40.76 19.42
C LYS A 63 23.28 -39.87 19.84
N ARG A 64 23.13 -38.67 19.26
CA ARG A 64 21.95 -37.80 19.49
C ARG A 64 20.67 -38.34 18.82
N GLN A 65 20.79 -39.08 17.71
CA GLN A 65 19.67 -39.71 16.99
C GLN A 65 19.04 -40.89 17.75
N ILE A 66 19.75 -41.51 18.69
CA ILE A 66 19.19 -42.57 19.55
C ILE A 66 18.30 -42.00 20.68
N PHE A 67 18.34 -40.68 20.94
CA PHE A 67 17.76 -40.11 22.16
C PHE A 67 16.61 -39.10 22.00
N ASN A 68 16.11 -38.76 20.81
CA ASN A 68 14.90 -37.94 20.69
C ASN A 68 14.20 -38.08 19.34
N GLY A 69 13.05 -38.75 19.35
CA GLY A 69 12.14 -38.88 18.21
C GLY A 69 11.26 -37.65 18.03
N ILE A 70 10.88 -37.42 16.76
CA ILE A 70 9.88 -36.47 16.24
C ILE A 70 10.42 -35.05 15.93
N ARG A 71 11.18 -34.94 14.83
CA ARG A 71 10.96 -33.91 13.79
C ARG A 71 11.69 -34.31 12.49
N ILE A 72 11.14 -35.34 11.85
CA ILE A 72 11.66 -35.97 10.63
C ILE A 72 11.14 -35.19 9.42
N GLN A 73 11.86 -34.16 8.96
CA GLN A 73 11.84 -33.78 7.53
C GLN A 73 12.98 -32.82 7.12
N ARG A 74 13.39 -31.86 7.97
CA ARG A 74 14.53 -30.95 7.64
C ARG A 74 15.92 -31.52 7.94
N HIS A 75 16.01 -32.67 8.60
CA HIS A 75 17.29 -33.30 8.96
C HIS A 75 17.72 -34.43 8.02
N PHE A 76 16.81 -34.99 7.22
CA PHE A 76 17.16 -36.01 6.21
C PHE A 76 18.11 -35.44 5.15
N GLU A 77 17.87 -34.21 4.68
CA GLU A 77 18.74 -33.54 3.71
C GLU A 77 20.16 -33.32 4.25
N LYS A 78 20.32 -33.01 5.55
CA LYS A 78 21.64 -32.72 6.14
C LYS A 78 22.45 -33.99 6.39
N THR A 79 21.80 -35.10 6.77
CA THR A 79 22.45 -36.41 6.88
C THR A 79 22.80 -36.94 5.50
N GLU A 80 21.90 -36.85 4.51
CA GLU A 80 22.15 -37.29 3.14
C GLU A 80 23.29 -36.51 2.47
N ILE A 81 23.38 -35.19 2.69
CA ILE A 81 24.51 -34.38 2.21
C ILE A 81 25.83 -34.80 2.84
N LEU A 82 25.86 -35.14 4.14
CA LEU A 82 27.08 -35.59 4.81
C LEU A 82 27.47 -37.02 4.41
N THR A 83 26.50 -37.92 4.19
CA THR A 83 26.75 -39.27 3.68
C THR A 83 27.30 -39.20 2.25
N LYS A 84 26.69 -38.40 1.36
CA LYS A 84 27.21 -38.13 0.01
C LYS A 84 28.60 -37.51 0.04
N ARG A 85 28.88 -36.61 0.98
CA ARG A 85 30.22 -36.02 1.13
C ARG A 85 31.26 -37.03 1.61
N ASN A 86 30.86 -38.00 2.43
CA ASN A 86 31.73 -39.09 2.88
C ASN A 86 32.00 -40.11 1.76
N GLU A 87 30.99 -40.40 0.93
CA GLU A 87 31.15 -41.23 -0.28
C GLU A 87 32.09 -40.57 -1.30
N VAL A 88 31.95 -39.25 -1.52
CA VAL A 88 32.86 -38.49 -2.39
C VAL A 88 34.29 -38.49 -1.85
N LEU A 89 34.48 -38.32 -0.54
CA LEU A 89 35.81 -38.36 0.07
C LEU A 89 36.45 -39.76 0.02
N GLU A 90 35.67 -40.83 0.17
CA GLU A 90 36.20 -42.19 -0.04
C GLU A 90 36.46 -42.49 -1.51
N GLN A 91 35.67 -41.94 -2.45
CA GLN A 91 35.99 -42.01 -3.87
C GLN A 91 37.25 -41.23 -4.22
N GLU A 92 37.45 -40.03 -3.68
CA GLU A 92 38.69 -39.27 -3.85
C GLU A 92 39.90 -39.99 -3.25
N LYS A 93 39.76 -40.60 -2.07
CA LYS A 93 40.80 -41.43 -1.46
C LYS A 93 41.10 -42.67 -2.29
N LYS A 94 40.10 -43.36 -2.84
CA LYS A 94 40.29 -44.51 -3.73
C LYS A 94 40.99 -44.10 -5.03
N THR A 95 40.64 -42.93 -5.58
CA THR A 95 41.27 -42.36 -6.79
C THR A 95 42.72 -41.95 -6.52
N LEU A 96 43.02 -41.40 -5.35
CA LEU A 96 44.39 -41.06 -4.91
C LEU A 96 45.24 -42.30 -4.65
N ILE A 97 44.67 -43.36 -4.08
CA ILE A 97 45.35 -44.66 -3.92
C ILE A 97 45.64 -45.27 -5.29
N GLU A 98 44.70 -45.22 -6.24
CA GLU A 98 44.92 -45.67 -7.61
C GLU A 98 45.95 -44.82 -8.36
N GLN A 99 46.00 -43.50 -8.15
CA GLN A 99 47.06 -42.65 -8.68
C GLN A 99 48.42 -42.96 -8.05
N CYS A 100 48.47 -43.26 -6.75
CA CYS A 100 49.70 -43.67 -6.06
C CYS A 100 50.20 -45.04 -6.56
N GLU A 101 49.31 -46.00 -6.78
CA GLU A 101 49.59 -47.29 -7.42
C GLU A 101 50.09 -47.11 -8.85
N ARG A 102 49.45 -46.25 -9.67
CA ARG A 102 49.91 -45.93 -11.03
C ARG A 102 51.28 -45.28 -11.04
N THR A 103 51.57 -44.39 -10.08
CA THR A 103 52.87 -43.71 -9.96
C THR A 103 53.95 -44.67 -9.44
N LYS A 104 53.62 -45.60 -8.53
CA LYS A 104 54.50 -46.70 -8.11
C LYS A 104 54.77 -47.69 -9.26
N ARG A 105 53.74 -48.06 -10.05
CA ARG A 105 53.89 -48.91 -11.25
C ARG A 105 54.71 -48.22 -12.35
N ALA A 106 54.54 -46.91 -12.56
CA ALA A 106 55.38 -46.12 -13.47
C ALA A 106 56.85 -46.01 -12.97
N ARG A 107 57.08 -45.96 -11.65
CA ARG A 107 58.42 -46.02 -11.04
C ARG A 107 59.07 -47.39 -11.19
N ILE A 108 58.30 -48.48 -11.03
CA ILE A 108 58.79 -49.86 -11.20
C ILE A 108 59.06 -50.16 -12.69
N LEU A 109 58.23 -49.67 -13.62
CA LEU A 109 58.49 -49.73 -15.06
C LEU A 109 59.70 -48.88 -15.49
N SER A 110 59.90 -47.69 -14.89
CA SER A 110 61.06 -46.84 -15.16
C SER A 110 62.37 -47.37 -14.55
N MET A 111 62.31 -48.15 -13.46
CA MET A 111 63.46 -48.87 -12.89
C MET A 111 63.74 -50.20 -13.61
N GLN A 112 62.72 -50.90 -14.13
CA GLN A 112 62.88 -52.12 -14.95
C GLN A 112 63.32 -51.82 -16.40
N GLN A 113 63.02 -50.63 -16.94
CA GLN A 113 63.56 -50.14 -18.23
C GLN A 113 65.00 -49.61 -18.14
N LYS A 114 65.57 -49.44 -16.94
CA LYS A 114 66.98 -49.06 -16.71
C LYS A 114 67.92 -50.23 -16.40
N VAL A 115 67.43 -51.47 -16.35
CA VAL A 115 68.24 -52.68 -16.02
C VAL A 115 68.30 -53.70 -17.16
N VAL A 116 67.67 -53.44 -18.32
CA VAL A 116 67.70 -54.34 -19.51
C VAL A 116 68.34 -53.67 -20.75
N GLY A 117 68.93 -52.49 -20.58
CA GLY A 117 69.55 -51.71 -21.68
C GLY A 117 71.08 -51.59 -21.65
N GLU A 118 71.76 -52.12 -20.62
CA GLU A 118 73.23 -52.06 -20.52
C GLU A 118 73.95 -53.17 -21.31
N GLY A 119 73.22 -54.02 -22.02
CA GLY A 119 73.78 -55.05 -22.92
C GLY A 119 73.77 -54.70 -24.42
N ARG A 120 73.15 -53.57 -24.81
CA ARG A 120 72.98 -53.15 -26.23
C ARG A 120 73.73 -51.85 -26.59
N ILE A 121 74.53 -51.33 -25.65
CA ILE A 121 75.24 -50.05 -25.81
C ILE A 121 76.60 -50.22 -26.50
N ASN A 122 77.17 -51.43 -26.57
CA ASN A 122 78.49 -51.63 -27.18
C ASN A 122 78.49 -52.05 -28.66
N GLU A 123 77.41 -52.61 -29.20
CA GLU A 123 77.31 -52.89 -30.66
C GLU A 123 76.87 -51.66 -31.47
N MET A 124 76.28 -50.64 -30.83
CA MET A 124 75.74 -49.46 -31.50
C MET A 124 76.74 -48.29 -31.58
N MET A 125 77.92 -48.40 -30.96
CA MET A 125 78.97 -47.37 -31.04
C MET A 125 79.75 -47.39 -32.35
N GLU A 126 79.88 -48.55 -33.02
CA GLU A 126 80.63 -48.66 -34.28
C GLU A 126 79.83 -48.18 -35.51
N THR A 127 78.49 -48.18 -35.44
CA THR A 127 77.63 -47.63 -36.52
C THR A 127 77.39 -46.11 -36.39
N MET A 128 77.71 -45.54 -35.22
CA MET A 128 77.39 -44.14 -34.88
C MET A 128 78.40 -43.13 -35.45
N GLU A 129 79.60 -43.56 -35.84
CA GLU A 129 80.58 -42.68 -36.50
C GLU A 129 80.23 -42.40 -37.97
N HIS A 130 79.64 -43.37 -38.67
CA HIS A 130 79.26 -43.20 -40.09
C HIS A 130 78.04 -42.28 -40.30
N LEU A 131 77.13 -42.19 -39.32
CA LEU A 131 75.92 -41.34 -39.37
C LEU A 131 76.14 -39.89 -38.85
N LYS A 132 77.26 -39.61 -38.18
CA LYS A 132 77.60 -38.26 -37.69
C LYS A 132 77.99 -37.28 -38.81
N ALA A 133 78.49 -37.79 -39.94
CA ALA A 133 78.85 -36.97 -41.09
C ALA A 133 77.60 -36.45 -41.85
N ASP A 134 76.56 -37.26 -41.99
CA ASP A 134 75.35 -36.92 -42.75
C ASP A 134 74.37 -35.99 -42.00
N ASN A 135 74.42 -35.98 -40.66
CA ASN A 135 73.49 -35.19 -39.85
C ASN A 135 73.85 -33.70 -39.77
N LYS A 136 75.12 -33.35 -39.98
CA LYS A 136 75.62 -31.96 -39.92
C LYS A 136 75.10 -31.09 -41.07
N THR A 137 74.77 -31.71 -42.21
CA THR A 137 74.23 -31.05 -43.40
C THR A 137 72.72 -30.81 -43.29
N LYS A 138 71.98 -31.62 -42.51
CA LYS A 138 70.52 -31.48 -42.29
C LYS A 138 70.16 -30.45 -41.21
N GLU A 139 71.01 -30.25 -40.19
CA GLU A 139 70.76 -29.26 -39.13
C GLU A 139 70.79 -27.81 -39.64
N LEU A 140 71.66 -27.50 -40.60
CA LEU A 140 71.76 -26.17 -41.23
C LEU A 140 70.51 -25.79 -42.06
N LEU A 141 69.79 -26.77 -42.61
CA LEU A 141 68.56 -26.53 -43.38
C LEU A 141 67.35 -26.29 -42.46
N ILE A 142 67.30 -26.97 -41.31
CA ILE A 142 66.19 -26.90 -40.34
C ILE A 142 66.23 -25.59 -39.55
N LEU A 143 67.42 -25.03 -39.27
CA LEU A 143 67.54 -23.74 -38.60
C LEU A 143 67.00 -22.59 -39.47
N LYS A 144 67.34 -22.57 -40.77
CA LYS A 144 66.82 -21.57 -41.72
C LYS A 144 65.29 -21.64 -41.88
N GLN A 145 64.71 -22.85 -41.90
CA GLN A 145 63.25 -23.02 -42.01
C GLN A 145 62.50 -22.65 -40.72
N LYS A 146 63.11 -22.76 -39.54
CA LYS A 146 62.47 -22.37 -38.26
C LYS A 146 62.40 -20.86 -38.08
N GLU A 147 63.40 -20.11 -38.54
CA GLU A 147 63.40 -18.64 -38.46
C GLU A 147 62.36 -18.01 -39.39
N GLU A 148 62.12 -18.56 -40.59
CA GLU A 148 61.03 -18.13 -41.48
C GLU A 148 59.62 -18.38 -40.91
N ILE A 149 59.41 -19.49 -40.19
CA ILE A 149 58.10 -19.85 -39.61
C ILE A 149 57.73 -18.97 -38.40
N VAL A 150 58.71 -18.52 -37.61
CA VAL A 150 58.48 -17.64 -36.46
C VAL A 150 58.14 -16.21 -36.91
N LEU A 151 58.71 -15.74 -38.02
CA LEU A 151 58.37 -14.45 -38.63
C LEU A 151 56.99 -14.43 -39.30
N LEU A 152 56.47 -15.57 -39.78
CA LEU A 152 55.17 -15.66 -40.47
C LEU A 152 53.94 -15.88 -39.57
N LYS A 153 54.09 -16.12 -38.26
CA LYS A 153 52.97 -16.48 -37.34
C LYS A 153 52.59 -15.44 -36.27
N ARG A 154 52.87 -14.15 -36.48
CA ARG A 154 52.17 -13.08 -35.74
C ARG A 154 50.81 -12.79 -36.37
N LYS A 155 49.84 -13.68 -36.14
CA LYS A 155 48.44 -13.27 -36.04
C LYS A 155 47.91 -13.79 -34.69
N PRO A 156 47.47 -12.91 -33.77
CA PRO A 156 46.88 -13.37 -32.52
C PRO A 156 45.64 -14.19 -32.87
N ARG A 157 45.58 -15.44 -32.38
CA ARG A 157 44.33 -16.21 -32.41
C ARG A 157 43.33 -15.46 -31.53
N GLU A 158 42.27 -14.93 -32.13
CA GLU A 158 41.11 -14.45 -31.38
C GLU A 158 40.54 -15.60 -30.56
N VAL A 159 40.80 -15.59 -29.25
CA VAL A 159 40.13 -16.49 -28.32
C VAL A 159 38.73 -15.92 -28.12
N LYS A 160 37.74 -16.47 -28.82
CA LYS A 160 36.33 -16.18 -28.53
C LYS A 160 36.02 -16.64 -27.11
N LEU A 161 35.83 -15.70 -26.21
CA LEU A 161 35.36 -15.96 -24.86
C LEU A 161 33.93 -16.51 -24.95
N MET A 162 33.69 -17.64 -24.30
CA MET A 162 32.33 -18.13 -24.03
C MET A 162 31.57 -17.12 -23.17
N ASP A 163 30.29 -16.90 -23.40
CA ASP A 163 29.48 -15.94 -22.65
C ASP A 163 29.46 -16.26 -21.16
N TYR A 164 29.30 -15.20 -20.34
CA TYR A 164 29.37 -15.34 -18.88
C TYR A 164 28.24 -16.23 -18.35
N ASP A 165 27.04 -16.11 -18.92
CA ASP A 165 25.86 -16.85 -18.48
C ASP A 165 25.98 -18.36 -18.78
N ASP A 166 26.70 -18.71 -19.84
CA ASP A 166 27.00 -20.10 -20.25
C ASP A 166 28.09 -20.77 -19.41
N LEU A 167 28.76 -20.04 -18.51
CA LEU A 167 29.76 -20.63 -17.62
C LEU A 167 29.09 -21.57 -16.62
N LYS A 168 29.29 -22.87 -16.82
CA LYS A 168 28.72 -23.94 -15.97
C LYS A 168 29.36 -24.06 -14.58
N SER A 169 30.58 -23.55 -14.37
CA SER A 169 31.28 -23.69 -13.09
C SER A 169 31.38 -22.37 -12.31
N ASN A 170 31.03 -22.43 -11.02
CA ASN A 170 31.17 -21.29 -10.09
C ASN A 170 32.63 -20.84 -9.96
N ARG A 171 33.60 -21.74 -10.13
CA ARG A 171 35.02 -21.41 -10.15
C ARG A 171 35.37 -20.53 -11.35
N ALA A 172 34.93 -20.91 -12.56
CA ALA A 172 35.17 -20.11 -13.76
C ALA A 172 34.49 -18.73 -13.67
N ARG A 173 33.28 -18.66 -13.11
CA ARG A 173 32.58 -17.38 -12.83
C ARG A 173 33.41 -16.50 -11.90
N ARG A 174 33.88 -17.05 -10.76
CA ARG A 174 34.75 -16.31 -9.80
C ARG A 174 36.06 -15.86 -10.43
N GLU A 175 36.77 -16.74 -11.15
CA GLU A 175 38.03 -16.39 -11.81
C GLU A 175 37.83 -15.28 -12.85
N ARG A 176 36.73 -15.30 -13.60
CA ARG A 176 36.41 -14.25 -14.58
C ARG A 176 36.06 -12.92 -13.92
N ILE A 177 35.25 -12.92 -12.86
CA ILE A 177 34.95 -11.73 -12.07
C ILE A 177 36.22 -11.18 -11.40
N GLN A 178 37.09 -12.03 -10.84
CA GLN A 178 38.35 -11.60 -10.21
C GLN A 178 39.27 -10.93 -11.23
N LYS A 179 39.42 -11.49 -12.43
CA LYS A 179 40.18 -10.85 -13.52
C LYS A 179 39.62 -9.49 -13.89
N ALA A 180 38.29 -9.37 -14.00
CA ALA A 180 37.63 -8.09 -14.28
C ALA A 180 37.86 -7.09 -13.13
N PHE A 181 37.73 -7.53 -11.88
CA PHE A 181 37.96 -6.71 -10.70
C PHE A 181 39.41 -6.21 -10.61
N ASP A 182 40.39 -7.08 -10.81
CA ASP A 182 41.82 -6.72 -10.80
C ASP A 182 42.14 -5.72 -11.92
N TYR A 183 41.55 -5.92 -13.10
CA TYR A 183 41.70 -4.99 -14.23
C TYR A 183 41.08 -3.62 -13.93
N LEU A 184 39.84 -3.58 -13.42
CA LEU A 184 39.18 -2.34 -13.03
C LEU A 184 39.92 -1.62 -11.90
N LYS A 185 40.48 -2.36 -10.94
CA LYS A 185 41.29 -1.82 -9.86
C LYS A 185 42.59 -1.20 -10.35
N ASN A 186 43.23 -1.81 -11.34
CA ASN A 186 44.41 -1.24 -11.99
C ASN A 186 44.05 0.04 -12.78
N LEU A 187 42.93 0.03 -13.51
CA LEU A 187 42.43 1.21 -14.24
C LEU A 187 42.04 2.37 -13.32
N SER A 188 41.38 2.07 -12.19
CA SER A 188 40.88 3.09 -11.26
C SER A 188 41.98 3.80 -10.47
N GLY A 189 43.18 3.22 -10.42
CA GLY A 189 44.20 3.57 -9.43
C GLY A 189 43.83 3.11 -8.02
N LEU A 190 44.74 3.29 -7.05
CA LEU A 190 44.55 2.87 -5.66
C LEU A 190 43.37 3.60 -5.00
N GLY A 191 42.21 2.94 -4.96
CA GLY A 191 41.08 3.30 -4.08
C GLY A 191 40.13 4.39 -4.61
N SER A 192 40.13 4.72 -5.90
CA SER A 192 39.23 5.75 -6.45
C SER A 192 37.75 5.29 -6.41
N LYS A 193 36.99 5.78 -5.42
CA LYS A 193 35.54 5.54 -5.34
C LYS A 193 34.77 6.20 -6.48
N LEU A 194 35.23 7.36 -6.96
CA LEU A 194 34.58 8.12 -8.04
C LEU A 194 34.52 7.30 -9.33
N PHE A 195 35.61 6.60 -9.68
CA PHE A 195 35.68 5.75 -10.87
C PHE A 195 34.58 4.68 -10.88
N TYR A 196 34.35 4.00 -9.76
CA TYR A 196 33.31 2.96 -9.68
C TYR A 196 31.91 3.56 -9.75
N THR A 197 31.68 4.73 -9.16
CA THR A 197 30.41 5.46 -9.31
C THR A 197 30.13 5.83 -10.77
N ASP A 198 31.13 6.33 -11.49
CA ASP A 198 31.00 6.68 -12.90
C ASP A 198 30.81 5.45 -13.79
N LEU A 199 31.49 4.35 -13.47
CA LEU A 199 31.28 3.05 -14.13
C LEU A 199 29.84 2.57 -13.95
N LEU A 200 29.31 2.59 -12.72
CA LEU A 200 27.93 2.21 -12.46
C LEU A 200 26.94 3.11 -13.21
N ASN A 201 27.16 4.43 -13.21
CA ASN A 201 26.35 5.37 -14.00
C ASN A 201 26.46 5.10 -15.52
N LYS A 202 27.62 4.65 -16.02
CA LYS A 202 27.79 4.28 -17.42
C LYS A 202 27.05 3.00 -17.75
N LEU A 203 27.12 1.98 -16.89
CA LEU A 203 26.39 0.72 -17.03
C LEU A 203 24.88 0.96 -17.12
N GLU A 204 24.36 1.82 -16.23
CA GLU A 204 22.96 2.28 -16.25
C GLU A 204 22.60 2.93 -17.58
N ARG A 205 23.34 3.96 -18.00
CA ARG A 205 23.09 4.70 -19.25
C ARG A 205 23.21 3.84 -20.49
N SER A 206 23.97 2.75 -20.44
CA SER A 206 24.10 1.78 -21.53
C SER A 206 23.03 0.69 -21.52
N GLY A 207 22.12 0.66 -20.54
CA GLY A 207 21.10 -0.37 -20.41
C GLY A 207 21.64 -1.76 -20.04
N VAL A 208 22.90 -1.85 -19.60
CA VAL A 208 23.55 -3.14 -19.25
C VAL A 208 23.05 -3.65 -17.90
N ALA A 209 22.73 -2.74 -16.98
CA ALA A 209 22.12 -3.06 -15.69
C ALA A 209 21.14 -1.95 -15.31
N LYS A 210 20.02 -2.30 -14.65
CA LYS A 210 19.09 -1.36 -14.04
C LYS A 210 19.40 -1.20 -12.55
N LEU A 211 19.95 -0.05 -12.19
CA LEU A 211 20.48 0.32 -10.88
C LEU A 211 19.70 1.47 -10.26
N LYS A 212 18.99 2.28 -11.07
CA LYS A 212 18.13 3.38 -10.59
C LYS A 212 16.68 3.12 -10.94
N LEU A 213 15.80 3.63 -10.07
CA LEU A 213 14.38 3.77 -10.38
C LEU A 213 14.21 4.86 -11.44
N SER A 214 13.32 4.62 -12.41
CA SER A 214 12.88 5.70 -13.30
C SER A 214 12.16 6.80 -12.50
N PRO A 215 11.98 8.00 -13.06
CA PRO A 215 11.14 9.04 -12.46
C PRO A 215 9.73 8.52 -12.06
N GLU A 216 9.11 7.69 -12.88
CA GLU A 216 7.80 7.08 -12.66
C GLU A 216 7.84 6.05 -11.51
N GLU A 217 8.83 5.17 -11.49
CA GLU A 217 9.01 4.21 -10.39
C GLU A 217 9.33 4.91 -9.06
N GLY A 218 10.08 6.01 -9.13
CA GLY A 218 10.35 6.88 -7.99
C GLY A 218 9.10 7.59 -7.49
N LEU A 219 8.23 8.07 -8.39
CA LEU A 219 6.92 8.64 -8.05
C LEU A 219 6.06 7.57 -7.36
N GLN A 220 5.95 6.38 -7.93
CA GLN A 220 5.20 5.26 -7.37
C GLN A 220 5.67 4.95 -5.94
N LEU A 221 6.98 4.79 -5.73
CA LEU A 221 7.55 4.55 -4.41
C LEU A 221 7.27 5.73 -3.46
N TYR A 222 7.46 6.97 -3.92
CA TYR A 222 7.24 8.17 -3.12
C TYR A 222 5.80 8.26 -2.60
N HIS A 223 4.82 8.03 -3.47
CA HIS A 223 3.41 8.10 -3.11
C HIS A 223 2.95 6.89 -2.31
N SER A 224 3.33 5.67 -2.70
CA SER A 224 2.92 4.42 -2.07
C SER A 224 3.49 4.26 -0.67
N ALA A 225 4.73 4.71 -0.44
CA ALA A 225 5.34 4.73 0.89
C ALA A 225 4.98 5.99 1.71
N ASN A 226 4.09 6.84 1.19
CA ASN A 226 3.67 8.10 1.80
C ASN A 226 4.83 9.02 2.23
N LEU A 227 5.91 9.03 1.46
CA LEU A 227 7.10 9.84 1.77
C LEU A 227 6.77 11.33 1.64
N THR A 228 7.38 12.15 2.48
CA THR A 228 7.45 13.61 2.36
C THR A 228 8.70 14.01 1.57
N ARG A 229 8.76 15.25 1.06
CA ARG A 229 9.98 15.72 0.38
C ARG A 229 11.20 15.66 1.31
N GLY A 230 11.02 16.02 2.59
CA GLY A 230 12.07 15.96 3.61
C GLY A 230 12.55 14.54 3.90
N THR A 231 11.64 13.58 4.07
CA THR A 231 12.01 12.16 4.32
C THR A 231 12.66 11.52 3.10
N TYR A 232 12.20 11.82 1.90
CA TYR A 232 12.85 11.36 0.66
C TYR A 232 14.27 11.91 0.53
N LYS A 233 14.47 13.24 0.70
CA LYS A 233 15.81 13.86 0.71
C LYS A 233 16.70 13.27 1.80
N THR A 234 16.15 13.05 3.00
CA THR A 234 16.88 12.45 4.14
C THR A 234 17.34 11.03 3.81
N THR A 235 16.49 10.22 3.20
CA THR A 235 16.84 8.86 2.75
C THR A 235 18.01 8.90 1.78
N LYS A 236 17.95 9.77 0.76
CA LYS A 236 19.04 9.96 -0.20
C LYS A 236 20.34 10.44 0.47
N ARG A 237 20.24 11.32 1.46
CA ARG A 237 21.39 11.81 2.23
C ARG A 237 22.05 10.67 3.02
N ILE A 238 21.27 9.84 3.71
CA ILE A 238 21.77 8.68 4.47
C ILE A 238 22.53 7.73 3.55
N LEU A 239 22.00 7.43 2.36
CA LEU A 239 22.71 6.59 1.38
C LEU A 239 24.07 7.18 1.01
N LYS A 240 24.11 8.49 0.73
CA LYS A 240 25.34 9.20 0.39
C LYS A 240 26.35 9.19 1.53
N GLU A 241 25.91 9.45 2.77
CA GLU A 241 26.75 9.44 3.98
C GLU A 241 27.40 8.06 4.21
N HIS A 242 26.66 6.98 3.95
CA HIS A 242 27.16 5.61 4.03
C HIS A 242 27.89 5.12 2.77
N ASN A 243 28.19 6.00 1.82
CA ASN A 243 28.84 5.67 0.54
C ASN A 243 28.10 4.58 -0.26
N LEU A 244 26.79 4.51 -0.14
CA LEU A 244 25.94 3.63 -0.92
C LEU A 244 25.57 4.29 -2.26
N PHE A 245 25.35 3.47 -3.28
CA PHE A 245 24.81 3.94 -4.55
C PHE A 245 23.38 4.45 -4.33
N ASP A 246 23.04 5.60 -4.91
CA ASP A 246 21.71 6.21 -4.81
C ASP A 246 20.79 5.67 -5.93
N PRO A 247 19.83 4.79 -5.62
CA PRO A 247 18.91 4.23 -6.61
C PRO A 247 17.75 5.17 -6.92
N PHE A 248 17.58 6.26 -6.18
CA PHE A 248 16.41 7.13 -6.26
C PHE A 248 16.57 8.20 -7.35
N PRO A 249 15.54 8.51 -8.14
CA PRO A 249 15.59 9.64 -9.06
C PRO A 249 15.68 10.98 -8.29
N PRO A 250 16.10 12.07 -8.96
CA PRO A 250 16.04 13.41 -8.41
C PRO A 250 14.64 13.76 -7.89
N VAL A 251 14.56 14.56 -6.83
CA VAL A 251 13.26 15.05 -6.34
C VAL A 251 12.56 15.88 -7.41
N GLN A 252 13.32 16.65 -8.19
CA GLN A 252 12.77 17.51 -9.23
C GLN A 252 12.00 16.71 -10.28
N SER A 253 12.52 15.57 -10.75
CA SER A 253 11.81 14.76 -11.74
C SER A 253 10.49 14.19 -11.22
N ILE A 254 10.37 13.95 -9.90
CA ILE A 254 9.11 13.57 -9.27
C ILE A 254 8.14 14.77 -9.25
N VAL A 255 8.65 15.96 -8.88
CA VAL A 255 7.87 17.21 -8.87
C VAL A 255 7.34 17.51 -10.27
N ASP A 256 8.16 17.37 -11.30
CA ASP A 256 7.80 17.64 -12.70
C ASP A 256 6.63 16.74 -13.14
N ILE A 257 6.66 15.45 -12.78
CA ILE A 257 5.55 14.53 -13.07
C ILE A 257 4.29 14.92 -12.29
N GLU A 258 4.43 15.22 -11.00
CA GLU A 258 3.29 15.66 -10.19
C GLU A 258 2.66 16.94 -10.76
N GLU A 259 3.46 17.92 -11.18
CA GLU A 259 3.00 19.15 -11.84
C GLU A 259 2.27 18.87 -13.14
N LYS A 260 2.73 17.91 -13.94
CA LYS A 260 2.02 17.47 -15.15
C LYS A 260 0.67 16.82 -14.83
N LEU A 261 0.62 15.95 -13.82
CA LEU A 261 -0.60 15.22 -13.45
C LEU A 261 -1.66 16.08 -12.75
N GLY A 262 -1.25 17.19 -12.14
CA GLY A 262 -2.14 18.11 -11.43
C GLY A 262 -1.86 19.56 -11.79
N SER A 263 -1.68 19.85 -13.08
CA SER A 263 -1.56 21.22 -13.57
C SER A 263 -2.92 21.91 -13.55
N ASN A 264 -2.90 23.24 -13.68
CA ASN A 264 -4.14 24.04 -13.79
C ASN A 264 -4.93 23.75 -15.09
N ASP A 265 -4.33 23.06 -16.06
CA ASP A 265 -5.04 22.60 -17.26
C ASP A 265 -5.91 21.37 -16.96
N VAL A 266 -5.54 20.56 -15.96
CA VAL A 266 -6.26 19.35 -15.57
C VAL A 266 -7.45 19.68 -14.66
N PHE A 267 -7.25 20.53 -13.65
CA PHE A 267 -8.29 20.88 -12.69
C PHE A 267 -8.15 22.34 -12.22
N SER A 268 -9.23 22.91 -11.72
CA SER A 268 -9.29 24.28 -11.21
C SER A 268 -9.78 24.33 -9.77
N VAL A 269 -9.36 25.37 -9.05
CA VAL A 269 -9.85 25.67 -7.70
C VAL A 269 -10.30 27.13 -7.62
N TYR A 270 -11.46 27.39 -7.04
CA TYR A 270 -11.99 28.73 -6.85
C TYR A 270 -12.84 28.83 -5.58
N GLU A 271 -13.13 30.06 -5.16
CA GLU A 271 -14.04 30.35 -4.05
C GLU A 271 -15.42 30.73 -4.58
N SER A 272 -16.45 30.20 -3.92
CA SER A 272 -17.86 30.41 -4.21
C SER A 272 -18.61 30.73 -2.90
N LYS A 273 -19.89 31.12 -3.01
CA LYS A 273 -20.77 31.31 -1.85
C LYS A 273 -21.63 30.07 -1.62
N GLY A 274 -21.93 29.75 -0.36
CA GLY A 274 -22.80 28.62 -0.02
C GLY A 274 -24.20 28.72 -0.63
N VAL A 275 -24.87 27.58 -0.78
CA VAL A 275 -26.28 27.54 -1.25
C VAL A 275 -27.25 27.96 -0.16
N LYS A 276 -27.09 27.44 1.06
CA LYS A 276 -27.97 27.79 2.18
C LYS A 276 -27.55 29.03 2.95
N ASP A 277 -26.24 29.27 2.98
CA ASP A 277 -25.62 30.39 3.68
C ASP A 277 -24.73 31.12 2.68
N GLU A 278 -25.19 32.27 2.21
CA GLU A 278 -24.49 33.09 1.23
C GLU A 278 -23.26 33.80 1.81
N GLU A 279 -23.13 33.86 3.14
CA GLU A 279 -21.95 34.41 3.83
C GLU A 279 -20.83 33.38 3.94
N LYS A 280 -21.18 32.09 3.93
CA LYS A 280 -20.21 31.01 3.95
C LYS A 280 -19.40 30.97 2.65
N VAL A 281 -18.08 31.13 2.78
CA VAL A 281 -17.11 30.88 1.71
C VAL A 281 -16.97 29.37 1.48
N VAL A 282 -17.18 28.96 0.25
CA VAL A 282 -17.05 27.58 -0.22
C VAL A 282 -15.85 27.48 -1.14
N VAL A 283 -14.89 26.61 -0.82
CA VAL A 283 -13.76 26.31 -1.70
C VAL A 283 -14.15 25.13 -2.58
N VAL A 284 -14.07 25.32 -3.88
CA VAL A 284 -14.47 24.33 -4.89
C VAL A 284 -13.26 23.92 -5.70
N ALA A 285 -12.95 22.63 -5.74
CA ALA A 285 -11.97 22.03 -6.64
C ALA A 285 -12.68 21.09 -7.62
N TYR A 286 -12.46 21.25 -8.92
CA TYR A 286 -13.15 20.45 -9.94
C TYR A 286 -12.29 20.17 -11.17
N LEU A 287 -12.61 19.09 -11.88
CA LEU A 287 -11.91 18.65 -13.07
C LEU A 287 -12.32 19.49 -14.29
N ASN A 288 -11.35 19.98 -15.06
CA ASN A 288 -11.63 20.87 -16.20
C ASN A 288 -12.21 20.12 -17.40
N ASP A 289 -11.67 18.94 -17.70
CA ASP A 289 -12.05 18.11 -18.86
C ASP A 289 -12.19 16.63 -18.46
N VAL A 290 -13.44 16.20 -18.26
CA VAL A 290 -13.82 14.84 -17.87
C VAL A 290 -13.48 13.85 -18.98
N ALA A 291 -13.86 14.13 -20.22
CA ALA A 291 -13.69 13.19 -21.33
C ALA A 291 -12.20 12.94 -21.60
N LYS A 292 -11.38 14.00 -21.68
CA LYS A 292 -9.94 13.88 -21.88
C LYS A 292 -9.28 13.09 -20.76
N THR A 293 -9.63 13.39 -19.50
CA THR A 293 -9.06 12.70 -18.33
C THR A 293 -9.41 11.21 -18.34
N VAL A 294 -10.67 10.87 -18.63
CA VAL A 294 -11.10 9.48 -18.73
C VAL A 294 -10.44 8.78 -19.91
N SER A 295 -10.38 9.39 -21.11
CA SER A 295 -9.67 8.83 -22.27
C SER A 295 -8.21 8.52 -21.95
N SER A 296 -7.49 9.50 -21.38
CA SER A 296 -6.07 9.35 -21.02
C SER A 296 -5.86 8.21 -20.02
N ARG A 297 -6.79 8.06 -19.08
CA ARG A 297 -6.75 6.98 -18.09
C ARG A 297 -7.04 5.62 -18.70
N ILE A 298 -8.02 5.52 -19.59
CA ILE A 298 -8.34 4.28 -20.31
C ILE A 298 -7.17 3.84 -21.18
N GLU A 299 -6.53 4.75 -21.90
CA GLU A 299 -5.33 4.48 -22.70
C GLU A 299 -4.17 3.94 -21.84
N GLU A 300 -3.96 4.50 -20.65
CA GLU A 300 -2.98 3.97 -19.69
C GLU A 300 -3.36 2.57 -19.21
N LEU A 301 -4.63 2.34 -18.84
CA LEU A 301 -5.10 1.01 -18.41
C LEU A 301 -4.96 -0.05 -19.51
N ILE A 302 -5.12 0.33 -20.78
CA ILE A 302 -4.84 -0.55 -21.93
C ILE A 302 -3.35 -0.85 -22.00
N ARG A 303 -2.49 0.17 -21.91
CA ARG A 303 -1.03 0.02 -21.99
C ARG A 303 -0.47 -0.88 -20.88
N GLN A 304 -1.09 -0.84 -19.71
CA GLN A 304 -0.72 -1.64 -18.54
C GLN A 304 -1.46 -3.00 -18.48
N GLU A 305 -2.25 -3.35 -19.49
CA GLU A 305 -3.04 -4.60 -19.57
C GLU A 305 -4.03 -4.78 -18.38
N LYS A 306 -4.57 -3.69 -17.85
CA LYS A 306 -5.47 -3.68 -16.67
C LYS A 306 -6.95 -3.47 -16.99
N LEU A 307 -7.26 -3.10 -18.23
CA LEU A 307 -8.64 -2.90 -18.68
C LEU A 307 -9.30 -4.26 -18.99
N THR A 308 -10.44 -4.55 -18.41
CA THR A 308 -11.18 -5.80 -18.69
C THR A 308 -12.01 -5.64 -19.96
N CYS A 309 -11.99 -6.64 -20.84
CA CYS A 309 -12.68 -6.60 -22.14
C CYS A 309 -14.17 -7.01 -22.08
N ASP A 310 -14.85 -6.79 -20.96
CA ASP A 310 -16.28 -7.09 -20.77
C ASP A 310 -17.16 -5.89 -21.18
N PHE A 311 -17.04 -5.50 -22.46
CA PHE A 311 -17.70 -4.34 -23.09
C PHE A 311 -19.08 -4.65 -23.68
N ASP A 312 -19.82 -5.62 -23.14
CA ASP A 312 -21.09 -6.10 -23.74
C ASP A 312 -22.06 -4.97 -24.14
N ARG A 313 -22.02 -3.83 -23.43
CA ARG A 313 -22.83 -2.63 -23.71
C ARG A 313 -22.03 -1.31 -23.80
N GLY A 314 -20.70 -1.38 -23.71
CA GLY A 314 -19.82 -0.22 -23.65
C GLY A 314 -19.03 -0.10 -22.34
N LEU A 315 -18.34 1.02 -22.18
CA LEU A 315 -17.56 1.34 -20.99
C LEU A 315 -18.49 1.70 -19.84
N TRP A 316 -18.43 0.90 -18.77
CA TRP A 316 -19.20 1.09 -17.54
C TRP A 316 -18.56 2.22 -16.72
N LEU A 317 -19.23 3.36 -16.62
CA LEU A 317 -18.79 4.49 -15.79
C LEU A 317 -19.85 4.79 -14.73
N THR A 318 -19.45 4.85 -13.46
CA THR A 318 -20.39 5.11 -12.36
C THR A 318 -20.07 6.43 -11.66
N ILE A 319 -21.05 7.33 -11.64
CA ILE A 319 -20.98 8.58 -10.89
C ILE A 319 -21.35 8.27 -9.44
N MET A 320 -20.50 8.67 -8.50
CA MET A 320 -20.71 8.46 -7.07
C MET A 320 -20.54 9.78 -6.33
N GLY A 321 -21.40 10.03 -5.34
CA GLY A 321 -21.30 11.18 -4.47
C GLY A 321 -21.59 10.80 -3.03
N ASP A 322 -20.85 11.41 -2.10
CA ASP A 322 -21.14 11.35 -0.68
C ASP A 322 -20.52 12.54 0.06
N LYS A 323 -21.17 12.94 1.15
CA LYS A 323 -20.68 13.96 2.07
C LYS A 323 -20.09 13.32 3.33
N GLY A 324 -18.84 12.90 3.21
CA GLY A 324 -18.00 12.53 4.35
C GLY A 324 -17.38 13.75 5.03
N GLY A 325 -17.83 14.08 6.24
CA GLY A 325 -17.34 15.21 7.03
C GLY A 325 -17.92 16.55 6.57
N ASN A 326 -17.05 17.52 6.29
CA ASN A 326 -17.49 18.87 5.88
C ASN A 326 -17.57 19.04 4.35
N GLU A 327 -17.04 18.09 3.57
CA GLU A 327 -16.96 18.23 2.11
C GLU A 327 -17.78 17.18 1.37
N MET A 328 -18.56 17.65 0.42
CA MET A 328 -19.14 16.85 -0.65
C MET A 328 -18.03 16.43 -1.61
N LYS A 329 -18.04 15.16 -2.02
CA LYS A 329 -17.08 14.61 -2.97
C LYS A 329 -17.87 13.88 -4.06
N ILE A 330 -17.55 14.18 -5.31
CA ILE A 330 -18.12 13.53 -6.49
C ILE A 330 -16.98 12.91 -7.27
N CYS A 331 -17.16 11.63 -7.60
CA CYS A 331 -16.17 10.84 -8.28
C CYS A 331 -16.79 10.01 -9.40
N LEU A 332 -15.94 9.59 -10.34
CA LEU A 332 -16.28 8.67 -11.40
C LEU A 332 -15.49 7.37 -11.22
N ALA A 333 -16.17 6.23 -11.20
CA ALA A 333 -15.56 4.90 -11.14
C ALA A 333 -15.56 4.25 -12.53
N ILE A 334 -14.46 3.59 -12.89
CA ILE A 334 -14.38 2.74 -14.09
C ILE A 334 -14.74 1.31 -13.68
N GLY A 335 -15.78 0.74 -14.28
CA GLY A 335 -16.24 -0.63 -13.97
C GLY A 335 -15.42 -1.72 -14.67
N ASN A 336 -14.83 -1.43 -15.82
CA ASN A 336 -14.10 -2.40 -16.66
C ASN A 336 -12.62 -2.52 -16.27
N VAL A 337 -12.37 -2.82 -15.00
CA VAL A 337 -11.03 -3.10 -14.44
C VAL A 337 -11.13 -4.26 -13.47
N GLU A 338 -10.01 -4.89 -13.10
CA GLU A 338 -10.01 -6.03 -12.18
C GLU A 338 -10.48 -5.66 -10.75
N THR A 339 -10.18 -4.44 -10.31
CA THR A 339 -10.48 -3.96 -8.96
C THR A 339 -11.32 -2.68 -8.99
N PRO A 340 -12.57 -2.74 -9.50
CA PRO A 340 -13.41 -1.56 -9.74
C PRO A 340 -13.81 -0.85 -8.46
N ASN A 341 -13.82 -1.57 -7.33
CA ASN A 341 -14.16 -1.05 -6.00
C ASN A 341 -12.94 -0.54 -5.18
N SER A 342 -11.82 -0.22 -5.82
CA SER A 342 -10.70 0.48 -5.18
C SER A 342 -10.99 1.98 -5.05
N CYS A 343 -10.63 2.61 -3.92
CA CYS A 343 -10.73 4.08 -3.81
C CYS A 343 -9.79 4.81 -4.78
N HIS A 344 -8.70 4.16 -5.23
CA HIS A 344 -7.79 4.70 -6.23
C HIS A 344 -8.29 4.51 -7.66
N ASN A 345 -9.37 3.76 -7.87
CA ASN A 345 -10.10 3.73 -9.13
C ASN A 345 -11.04 4.95 -9.30
N LEU A 346 -11.36 5.66 -8.22
CA LEU A 346 -12.22 6.84 -8.28
C LEU A 346 -11.48 8.07 -8.83
N ILE A 347 -11.92 8.56 -9.99
CA ILE A 347 -11.49 9.85 -10.54
C ILE A 347 -12.25 10.95 -9.80
N PRO A 348 -11.58 11.88 -9.09
CA PRO A 348 -12.26 13.01 -8.48
C PRO A 348 -12.78 13.95 -9.57
N LEU A 349 -14.08 14.23 -9.56
CA LEU A 349 -14.74 15.14 -10.49
C LEU A 349 -14.93 16.53 -9.88
N GLY A 350 -15.34 16.56 -8.60
CA GLY A 350 -15.58 17.79 -7.86
C GLY A 350 -15.58 17.55 -6.35
N ILE A 351 -14.95 18.45 -5.60
CA ILE A 351 -14.89 18.43 -4.15
C ILE A 351 -15.12 19.85 -3.63
N PHE A 352 -16.08 20.02 -2.72
CA PHE A 352 -16.41 21.32 -2.13
C PHE A 352 -17.00 21.19 -0.73
N ASN A 353 -16.82 22.20 0.11
CA ASN A 353 -17.23 22.21 1.52
C ASN A 353 -18.65 22.77 1.74
N ASP A 354 -19.62 22.36 0.94
CA ASP A 354 -21.04 22.77 1.05
C ASP A 354 -21.98 21.58 1.31
N GLU A 355 -23.29 21.76 1.17
CA GLU A 355 -24.28 20.71 1.32
C GLU A 355 -24.26 19.63 0.23
N GLU A 356 -24.74 18.45 0.59
CA GLU A 356 -25.03 17.36 -0.36
C GLU A 356 -26.42 17.60 -0.96
N SER A 357 -26.47 18.41 -2.02
CA SER A 357 -27.71 18.68 -2.74
C SER A 357 -27.47 18.91 -4.24
N SER A 358 -28.48 18.60 -5.06
CA SER A 358 -28.51 18.85 -6.50
C SER A 358 -28.28 20.32 -6.81
N GLU A 359 -28.81 21.22 -5.98
CA GLU A 359 -28.62 22.66 -6.10
C GLU A 359 -27.15 23.06 -5.88
N ALA A 360 -26.48 22.50 -4.87
CA ALA A 360 -25.05 22.75 -4.63
C ALA A 360 -24.17 22.21 -5.76
N LEU A 361 -24.51 21.04 -6.30
CA LEU A 361 -23.82 20.49 -7.46
C LEU A 361 -23.95 21.38 -8.69
N LEU A 362 -25.18 21.78 -9.03
CA LEU A 362 -25.47 22.64 -10.18
C LEU A 362 -24.87 24.05 -10.03
N LYS A 363 -24.70 24.54 -8.80
CA LYS A 363 -24.04 25.82 -8.52
C LYS A 363 -22.51 25.73 -8.62
N HIS A 364 -21.91 24.72 -8.01
CA HIS A 364 -20.46 24.67 -7.79
C HIS A 364 -19.69 23.92 -8.89
N ILE A 365 -20.30 22.96 -9.59
CA ILE A 365 -19.61 22.22 -10.67
C ILE A 365 -20.47 22.04 -11.92
N PRO A 366 -21.14 23.11 -12.43
CA PRO A 366 -22.05 23.00 -13.58
C PRO A 366 -21.35 22.44 -14.82
N THR A 367 -20.11 22.87 -15.08
CA THR A 367 -19.31 22.45 -16.23
C THR A 367 -19.03 20.96 -16.24
N VAL A 368 -18.74 20.36 -15.08
CA VAL A 368 -18.52 18.91 -14.94
C VAL A 368 -19.82 18.14 -15.19
N ILE A 369 -20.95 18.64 -14.69
CA ILE A 369 -22.27 18.02 -14.90
C ILE A 369 -22.64 18.04 -16.38
N ASP A 370 -22.43 19.16 -17.06
CA ASP A 370 -22.68 19.29 -18.49
C ASP A 370 -21.79 18.34 -19.30
N GLN A 371 -20.51 18.19 -18.94
CA GLN A 371 -19.62 17.24 -19.60
C GLN A 371 -20.07 15.79 -19.41
N LEU A 372 -20.46 15.39 -18.21
CA LEU A 372 -21.01 14.05 -17.94
C LEU A 372 -22.29 13.79 -18.73
N ASN A 373 -23.19 14.78 -18.82
CA ASN A 373 -24.44 14.66 -19.58
C ASN A 373 -24.22 14.52 -21.09
N ASN A 374 -23.09 14.99 -21.59
CA ASN A 374 -22.70 14.89 -23.00
C ASN A 374 -21.78 13.68 -23.28
N LEU A 375 -21.32 12.96 -22.25
CA LEU A 375 -20.39 11.84 -22.39
C LEU A 375 -21.13 10.56 -22.81
N LYS A 376 -21.32 10.38 -24.12
CA LYS A 376 -21.97 9.21 -24.72
C LYS A 376 -20.98 8.19 -25.29
N GLU A 377 -19.80 8.67 -25.68
CA GLU A 377 -18.72 7.89 -26.25
C GLU A 377 -17.38 8.53 -25.87
N LEU A 378 -16.33 7.72 -25.85
CA LEU A 378 -14.96 8.14 -25.62
C LEU A 378 -14.13 7.83 -26.85
N LYS A 379 -13.35 8.83 -27.27
CA LYS A 379 -12.32 8.65 -28.29
C LYS A 379 -11.00 8.39 -27.58
N ILE A 380 -10.35 7.30 -27.94
CA ILE A 380 -9.05 6.89 -27.40
C ILE A 380 -8.09 6.55 -28.53
N GLU A 381 -6.79 6.72 -28.29
CA GLU A 381 -5.73 6.32 -29.20
C GLU A 381 -5.14 4.97 -28.76
N VAL A 382 -5.24 3.96 -29.62
CA VAL A 382 -4.69 2.63 -29.39
C VAL A 382 -3.79 2.25 -30.56
N ASN A 383 -2.50 2.08 -30.32
CA ASN A 383 -1.50 1.76 -31.36
C ASN A 383 -1.57 2.69 -32.58
N GLU A 384 -1.62 4.02 -32.34
CA GLU A 384 -1.71 5.07 -33.38
C GLU A 384 -3.03 5.07 -34.19
N ALA A 385 -4.05 4.31 -33.74
CA ALA A 385 -5.39 4.32 -34.32
C ALA A 385 -6.42 4.92 -33.34
N GLU A 386 -7.29 5.81 -33.83
CA GLU A 386 -8.41 6.33 -33.05
C GLU A 386 -9.52 5.27 -32.97
N VAL A 387 -9.91 4.92 -31.73
CA VAL A 387 -11.00 3.99 -31.43
C VAL A 387 -12.07 4.74 -30.65
N VAL A 388 -13.34 4.53 -31.02
CA VAL A 388 -14.49 5.09 -30.33
C VAL A 388 -15.15 4.00 -29.49
N ILE A 389 -15.27 4.24 -28.18
CA ILE A 389 -15.90 3.32 -27.23
C ILE A 389 -17.20 3.94 -26.71
N PRO A 390 -18.36 3.29 -26.85
CA PRO A 390 -19.60 3.79 -26.27
C PRO A 390 -19.53 3.77 -24.75
N VAL A 391 -20.17 4.73 -24.08
CA VAL A 391 -20.18 4.87 -22.63
C VAL A 391 -21.57 4.55 -22.08
N GLU A 392 -21.64 3.73 -21.03
CA GLU A 392 -22.83 3.58 -20.20
C GLU A 392 -22.61 4.24 -18.84
N LEU A 393 -23.42 5.25 -18.54
CA LEU A 393 -23.41 5.94 -17.26
C LEU A 393 -24.36 5.29 -16.25
N PHE A 394 -23.85 5.09 -15.04
CA PHE A 394 -24.56 4.58 -13.88
C PHE A 394 -24.52 5.60 -12.74
N LEU A 395 -25.55 5.60 -11.90
CA LEU A 395 -25.60 6.41 -10.69
C LEU A 395 -25.46 5.53 -9.44
N GLY A 396 -24.32 5.67 -8.76
CA GLY A 396 -24.02 5.04 -7.48
C GLY A 396 -24.19 6.02 -6.30
N GLY A 397 -23.48 5.74 -5.21
CA GLY A 397 -23.62 6.46 -3.93
C GLY A 397 -24.68 5.84 -3.03
N ASP A 398 -24.90 6.43 -1.85
CA ASP A 398 -25.96 6.01 -0.97
C ASP A 398 -27.35 6.42 -1.51
N MET A 399 -28.43 5.86 -0.95
CA MET A 399 -29.77 6.21 -1.43
C MET A 399 -30.10 7.69 -1.24
N LYS A 400 -29.52 8.38 -0.24
CA LYS A 400 -29.82 9.79 0.03
C LYS A 400 -29.30 10.68 -1.10
N PHE A 401 -28.05 10.46 -1.51
CA PHE A 401 -27.47 11.10 -2.68
C PHE A 401 -28.28 10.78 -3.94
N GLN A 402 -28.60 9.50 -4.18
CA GLN A 402 -29.38 9.08 -5.34
C GLN A 402 -30.75 9.75 -5.42
N TYR A 403 -31.50 9.79 -4.31
CA TYR A 403 -32.80 10.48 -4.27
C TYR A 403 -32.67 11.93 -4.72
N ASP A 404 -31.65 12.63 -4.22
CA ASP A 404 -31.47 14.05 -4.50
C ASP A 404 -31.12 14.28 -5.98
N MET A 405 -30.25 13.45 -6.56
CA MET A 405 -29.85 13.52 -7.97
C MET A 405 -30.99 13.20 -8.95
N LEU A 406 -31.96 12.38 -8.53
CA LEU A 406 -33.16 12.08 -9.32
C LEU A 406 -34.30 13.09 -9.11
N GLY A 407 -34.13 14.07 -8.21
CA GLY A 407 -35.21 15.01 -7.86
C GLY A 407 -36.31 14.39 -6.97
N HIS A 408 -36.02 13.29 -6.28
CA HIS A 408 -36.96 12.60 -5.39
C HIS A 408 -36.93 13.18 -3.96
N GLN A 409 -38.04 13.09 -3.21
CA GLN A 409 -38.16 13.62 -1.84
C GLN A 409 -37.45 12.77 -0.76
N GLY A 410 -36.86 11.65 -1.13
CA GLY A 410 -36.13 10.79 -0.19
C GLY A 410 -36.95 9.66 0.45
N ALA A 411 -36.28 8.92 1.33
CA ALA A 411 -36.79 7.73 2.01
C ALA A 411 -37.99 7.99 2.94
N SER A 412 -38.17 9.23 3.39
CA SER A 412 -39.24 9.62 4.31
C SER A 412 -40.58 9.88 3.63
N ALA A 413 -40.58 9.96 2.30
CA ALA A 413 -41.72 10.37 1.49
C ALA A 413 -42.85 9.33 1.48
N MET A 414 -44.01 9.73 0.96
CA MET A 414 -45.19 8.85 0.91
C MET A 414 -44.98 7.66 -0.03
N SER A 415 -44.29 7.88 -1.15
CA SER A 415 -43.90 6.84 -2.11
C SER A 415 -42.38 6.82 -2.23
N PRO A 416 -41.66 6.18 -1.27
CA PRO A 416 -40.23 6.36 -1.13
C PRO A 416 -39.40 5.62 -2.19
N CYS A 417 -39.96 4.69 -2.97
CA CYS A 417 -39.18 3.93 -3.95
C CYS A 417 -38.81 4.78 -5.17
N MET A 418 -37.54 4.70 -5.60
CA MET A 418 -37.04 5.35 -6.82
C MET A 418 -37.47 4.67 -8.12
N TYR A 419 -37.86 3.40 -8.04
CA TYR A 419 -38.13 2.55 -9.22
C TYR A 419 -39.62 2.34 -9.46
N CYS A 420 -40.47 2.52 -8.46
CA CYS A 420 -41.92 2.32 -8.58
C CYS A 420 -42.71 3.24 -7.66
N VAL A 421 -43.99 3.42 -7.97
CA VAL A 421 -44.94 4.18 -7.16
C VAL A 421 -45.59 3.22 -6.16
N ASN A 422 -44.87 2.90 -5.09
CA ASN A 422 -45.40 2.11 -3.97
C ASN A 422 -45.41 2.93 -2.68
N ARG A 423 -46.48 2.80 -1.89
CA ARG A 423 -46.64 3.50 -0.62
C ARG A 423 -45.63 2.99 0.41
N GLY A 424 -44.96 3.91 1.09
CA GLY A 424 -44.03 3.61 2.16
C GLY A 424 -44.72 3.27 3.49
N ARG A 425 -43.91 2.82 4.45
CA ARG A 425 -44.32 2.54 5.85
C ARG A 425 -45.42 1.48 5.98
N ILE A 426 -45.49 0.55 5.03
CA ILE A 426 -46.34 -0.64 5.09
C ILE A 426 -45.72 -1.63 6.08
N LYS A 427 -46.55 -2.28 6.90
CA LYS A 427 -46.10 -3.33 7.82
C LYS A 427 -45.73 -4.60 7.05
N ILE A 428 -44.72 -5.32 7.52
CA ILE A 428 -44.27 -6.58 6.89
C ILE A 428 -45.42 -7.58 6.73
N ARG A 429 -46.31 -7.69 7.74
CA ARG A 429 -47.48 -8.58 7.69
C ARG A 429 -48.48 -8.24 6.58
N ASP A 430 -48.57 -6.97 6.22
CA ASP A 430 -49.53 -6.43 5.25
C ASP A 430 -48.89 -6.27 3.85
N TYR A 431 -47.58 -6.45 3.74
CA TYR A 431 -46.82 -6.27 2.51
C TYR A 431 -46.90 -7.51 1.61
N LYS A 432 -47.27 -7.30 0.35
CA LYS A 432 -47.34 -8.35 -0.68
C LYS A 432 -46.21 -8.18 -1.69
N ARG A 433 -45.27 -9.12 -1.69
CA ARG A 433 -44.17 -9.14 -2.66
C ARG A 433 -44.69 -9.47 -4.06
N GLY A 434 -44.15 -8.80 -5.08
CA GLY A 434 -44.54 -9.00 -6.48
C GLY A 434 -45.92 -8.43 -6.85
N GLU A 435 -46.47 -7.54 -6.02
CA GLU A 435 -47.69 -6.81 -6.38
C GLU A 435 -47.43 -5.91 -7.60
N ILE A 436 -48.38 -5.89 -8.54
CA ILE A 436 -48.27 -5.06 -9.74
C ILE A 436 -48.40 -3.60 -9.34
N VAL A 437 -47.31 -2.86 -9.48
CA VAL A 437 -47.21 -1.43 -9.18
C VAL A 437 -46.81 -0.66 -10.43
N SER A 438 -47.19 0.62 -10.48
CA SER A 438 -46.72 1.50 -11.54
C SER A 438 -45.20 1.69 -11.41
N MET A 439 -44.46 1.32 -12.46
CA MET A 439 -43.02 1.54 -12.52
C MET A 439 -42.74 3.00 -12.89
N ARG A 440 -41.69 3.56 -12.30
CA ARG A 440 -41.22 4.89 -12.67
C ARG A 440 -40.37 4.79 -13.93
N THR A 441 -40.46 5.83 -14.74
CA THR A 441 -39.55 6.17 -15.83
C THR A 441 -39.09 7.62 -15.68
N GLU A 442 -38.09 7.99 -16.46
CA GLU A 442 -37.59 9.36 -16.59
C GLU A 442 -38.74 10.33 -16.95
N GLU A 443 -39.61 9.93 -17.89
CA GLU A 443 -40.80 10.69 -18.28
C GLU A 443 -41.80 10.81 -17.14
N SER A 444 -42.02 9.75 -16.36
CA SER A 444 -42.92 9.80 -15.20
C SER A 444 -42.40 10.76 -14.13
N TYR A 445 -41.08 10.80 -13.90
CA TYR A 445 -40.44 11.76 -13.01
C TYR A 445 -40.63 13.19 -13.50
N ALA A 446 -40.39 13.44 -14.80
CA ALA A 446 -40.59 14.75 -15.40
C ALA A 446 -42.05 15.21 -15.31
N ALA A 447 -43.01 14.32 -15.57
CA ALA A 447 -44.43 14.61 -15.46
C ALA A 447 -44.85 14.94 -14.01
N ALA A 448 -44.44 14.13 -13.03
CA ALA A 448 -44.72 14.38 -11.62
C ALA A 448 -44.09 15.69 -11.12
N SER A 449 -42.86 15.97 -11.55
CA SER A 449 -42.15 17.22 -11.26
C SER A 449 -42.88 18.45 -11.80
N ALA A 450 -43.41 18.37 -13.02
CA ALA A 450 -44.15 19.46 -13.67
C ALA A 450 -45.54 19.70 -13.06
N GLN A 451 -46.20 18.64 -12.58
CA GLN A 451 -47.51 18.73 -11.92
C GLN A 451 -47.42 19.21 -10.47
N GLY A 452 -46.29 18.99 -9.81
CA GLY A 452 -46.05 19.45 -8.44
C GLY A 452 -45.90 20.97 -8.32
N ASN A 453 -45.97 21.46 -7.09
CA ASN A 453 -45.61 22.84 -6.73
C ASN A 453 -44.82 22.87 -5.42
N LYS A 454 -44.37 24.05 -4.97
CA LYS A 454 -43.55 24.19 -3.75
C LYS A 454 -44.20 23.62 -2.47
N LYS A 455 -45.53 23.50 -2.41
CA LYS A 455 -46.27 23.01 -1.24
C LYS A 455 -46.73 21.56 -1.37
N VAL A 456 -46.93 21.08 -2.59
CA VAL A 456 -47.49 19.75 -2.87
C VAL A 456 -46.62 19.05 -3.92
N THR A 457 -46.13 17.88 -3.58
CA THR A 457 -45.43 17.00 -4.53
C THR A 457 -46.38 15.95 -5.07
N VAL A 458 -46.16 15.57 -6.32
CA VAL A 458 -46.86 14.46 -6.96
C VAL A 458 -45.93 13.26 -6.91
N GLU A 459 -46.46 12.13 -6.43
CA GLU A 459 -45.71 10.88 -6.31
C GLU A 459 -44.32 11.04 -5.66
N SER A 460 -44.20 11.91 -4.66
CA SER A 460 -42.91 12.14 -3.95
C SER A 460 -41.75 12.65 -4.82
N VAL A 461 -42.05 13.28 -5.96
CA VAL A 461 -41.06 13.98 -6.80
C VAL A 461 -41.08 15.48 -6.47
N LYS A 462 -39.90 16.09 -6.33
CA LYS A 462 -39.76 17.53 -6.06
C LYS A 462 -40.27 18.33 -7.25
N ALA A 463 -41.03 19.38 -6.99
CA ALA A 463 -41.55 20.25 -8.06
C ALA A 463 -40.41 20.96 -8.80
N GLN A 464 -40.54 21.06 -10.13
CA GLN A 464 -39.54 21.71 -11.00
C GLN A 464 -38.12 21.14 -10.86
N SER A 465 -38.02 19.87 -10.46
CA SER A 465 -36.77 19.11 -10.46
C SER A 465 -36.60 18.31 -11.74
N SER A 466 -35.36 17.91 -12.01
CA SER A 466 -35.00 16.98 -13.08
C SER A 466 -33.79 16.17 -12.63
N PHE A 467 -33.46 15.11 -13.37
CA PHE A 467 -32.24 14.36 -13.12
C PHE A 467 -31.03 15.27 -13.34
N VAL A 468 -30.15 15.34 -12.35
CA VAL A 468 -28.88 16.09 -12.46
C VAL A 468 -28.03 15.49 -13.58
N PHE A 469 -27.95 14.15 -13.62
CA PHE A 469 -27.23 13.40 -14.63
C PHE A 469 -28.22 12.80 -15.63
N LYS A 470 -28.61 13.59 -16.64
CA LYS A 470 -29.54 13.23 -17.73
C LYS A 470 -29.05 12.06 -18.58
N GLY A 471 -27.73 11.81 -18.60
CA GLY A 471 -27.15 10.65 -19.28
C GLY A 471 -27.36 9.32 -18.54
N VAL A 472 -27.81 9.33 -17.29
CA VAL A 472 -28.10 8.12 -16.51
C VAL A 472 -29.57 7.73 -16.68
N ARG A 473 -29.79 6.51 -17.19
CA ARG A 473 -31.12 5.89 -17.21
C ARG A 473 -31.53 5.43 -15.81
N LEU A 474 -32.82 5.41 -15.50
CA LEU A 474 -33.32 4.95 -14.21
C LEU A 474 -32.96 3.49 -13.92
N GLU A 475 -32.92 2.65 -14.96
CA GLU A 475 -32.45 1.25 -14.88
C GLU A 475 -30.95 1.10 -14.60
N ASN A 476 -30.17 2.17 -14.76
CA ASN A 476 -28.75 2.26 -14.45
C ASN A 476 -28.48 2.92 -13.09
N VAL A 477 -29.53 3.20 -12.29
CA VAL A 477 -29.36 3.61 -10.89
C VAL A 477 -29.09 2.35 -10.06
N LEU A 478 -27.94 2.32 -9.39
CA LEU A 478 -27.50 1.16 -8.63
C LEU A 478 -28.30 1.02 -7.34
N ILE A 479 -28.66 -0.20 -6.95
CA ILE A 479 -29.19 -0.45 -5.59
C ILE A 479 -27.99 -0.53 -4.63
N PRO A 480 -27.81 0.43 -3.69
CA PRO A 480 -26.57 0.53 -2.91
C PRO A 480 -26.35 -0.72 -2.04
N SER A 481 -25.41 -1.57 -2.45
CA SER A 481 -25.30 -2.93 -1.93
C SER A 481 -24.84 -2.95 -0.47
N LEU A 482 -23.84 -2.14 -0.13
CA LEU A 482 -23.31 -2.01 1.22
C LEU A 482 -24.39 -1.44 2.16
N HIS A 483 -24.96 -0.30 1.79
CA HIS A 483 -25.92 0.41 2.64
C HIS A 483 -27.27 -0.30 2.76
N SER A 484 -27.68 -1.09 1.75
CA SER A 484 -28.88 -1.91 1.83
C SER A 484 -28.70 -3.06 2.81
N ILE A 485 -27.62 -3.85 2.67
CA ILE A 485 -27.29 -4.92 3.63
C ILE A 485 -27.13 -4.35 5.03
N MET A 486 -26.41 -3.24 5.20
CA MET A 486 -26.22 -2.60 6.50
C MET A 486 -27.55 -2.17 7.13
N GLY A 487 -28.43 -1.54 6.36
CA GLY A 487 -29.73 -1.07 6.85
C GLY A 487 -30.64 -2.23 7.27
N ILE A 488 -30.69 -3.29 6.46
CA ILE A 488 -31.52 -4.47 6.72
C ILE A 488 -30.98 -5.24 7.95
N ALA A 489 -29.67 -5.48 8.02
CA ALA A 489 -29.04 -6.19 9.12
C ALA A 489 -29.20 -5.44 10.45
N GLN A 490 -28.97 -4.12 10.45
CA GLN A 490 -29.12 -3.31 11.66
C GLN A 490 -30.58 -3.24 12.12
N GLY A 491 -31.50 -2.89 11.22
CA GLY A 491 -32.90 -2.61 11.58
C GLY A 491 -33.72 -3.84 11.96
N TYR A 492 -33.53 -4.96 11.24
CA TYR A 492 -34.30 -6.18 11.47
C TYR A 492 -33.53 -7.26 12.23
N GLY A 493 -32.20 -7.25 12.19
CA GLY A 493 -31.37 -8.21 12.92
C GLY A 493 -30.90 -7.66 14.27
N PHE A 494 -29.85 -6.85 14.23
CA PHE A 494 -29.08 -6.49 15.43
C PHE A 494 -29.86 -5.63 16.43
N ASP A 495 -30.72 -4.71 15.98
CA ASP A 495 -31.57 -3.94 16.89
C ASP A 495 -32.60 -4.82 17.60
N ASN A 496 -33.12 -5.87 16.95
CA ASN A 496 -33.99 -6.86 17.58
C ASN A 496 -33.20 -7.73 18.58
N LEU A 497 -31.99 -8.17 18.26
CA LEU A 497 -31.15 -8.94 19.19
C LEU A 497 -30.79 -8.14 20.44
N LEU A 498 -30.49 -6.85 20.29
CA LEU A 498 -30.27 -5.95 21.43
C LEU A 498 -31.53 -5.77 22.28
N LEU A 499 -32.70 -5.66 21.65
CA LEU A 499 -33.97 -5.63 22.36
C LEU A 499 -34.17 -6.93 23.15
N TRP A 500 -33.99 -8.09 22.52
CA TRP A 500 -34.14 -9.39 23.19
C TRP A 500 -33.19 -9.54 24.37
N ALA A 501 -31.91 -9.18 24.21
CA ALA A 501 -30.95 -9.22 25.30
C ALA A 501 -31.34 -8.29 26.45
N THR A 502 -31.87 -7.11 26.15
CA THR A 502 -32.28 -6.13 27.18
C THR A 502 -33.55 -6.58 27.91
N VAL A 503 -34.50 -7.19 27.20
CA VAL A 503 -35.70 -7.79 27.82
C VAL A 503 -35.31 -8.94 28.75
N LEU A 504 -34.35 -9.79 28.37
CA LEU A 504 -33.83 -10.85 29.24
C LEU A 504 -33.06 -10.34 30.47
N ASP A 505 -32.48 -9.13 30.38
CA ASP A 505 -31.76 -8.45 31.47
C ASP A 505 -32.71 -7.62 32.38
N CYS A 506 -33.99 -7.50 32.02
CA CYS A 506 -34.98 -6.72 32.76
C CYS A 506 -35.66 -7.59 33.82
N ASP A 507 -35.51 -7.20 35.10
CA ASP A 507 -36.07 -7.95 36.23
C ASP A 507 -37.57 -7.62 36.48
N ASP A 508 -38.13 -6.64 35.77
CA ASP A 508 -39.50 -6.16 35.94
C ASP A 508 -40.34 -6.41 34.67
N GLU A 509 -41.21 -7.42 34.74
CA GLU A 509 -42.08 -7.85 33.64
C GLU A 509 -43.14 -6.79 33.25
N THR A 510 -43.32 -5.72 34.02
CA THR A 510 -44.25 -4.63 33.70
C THR A 510 -43.67 -3.60 32.73
N ILE A 511 -42.34 -3.59 32.53
CA ILE A 511 -41.66 -2.64 31.64
C ILE A 511 -41.70 -3.15 30.21
N VAL A 512 -42.45 -2.47 29.34
CA VAL A 512 -42.50 -2.75 27.91
C VAL A 512 -41.41 -1.94 27.19
N LEU A 513 -40.33 -2.61 26.80
CA LEU A 513 -39.23 -2.01 26.05
C LEU A 513 -39.46 -2.07 24.53
N SER A 514 -39.05 -1.02 23.84
CA SER A 514 -39.07 -0.93 22.37
C SER A 514 -37.66 -0.75 21.79
N LYS A 515 -37.52 -0.98 20.47
CA LYS A 515 -36.28 -0.68 19.74
C LYS A 515 -35.89 0.81 19.80
N ALA A 516 -36.86 1.71 19.93
CA ALA A 516 -36.61 3.14 20.04
C ALA A 516 -35.87 3.48 21.33
N ASP A 517 -36.26 2.86 22.45
CA ASP A 517 -35.65 3.06 23.77
C ASP A 517 -34.18 2.63 23.77
N ILE A 518 -33.89 1.45 23.19
CA ILE A 518 -32.52 0.93 23.05
C ILE A 518 -31.66 1.84 22.17
N LYS A 519 -32.22 2.36 21.08
CA LYS A 519 -31.52 3.28 20.17
C LYS A 519 -31.21 4.61 20.86
N GLN A 520 -32.18 5.19 21.56
CA GLN A 520 -32.02 6.45 22.26
C GLN A 520 -30.94 6.36 23.34
N GLY A 521 -30.94 5.29 24.14
CA GLY A 521 -29.93 5.11 25.18
C GLY A 521 -28.50 4.96 24.67
N ARG A 522 -28.32 4.33 23.50
CA ARG A 522 -27.00 4.26 22.82
C ARG A 522 -26.52 5.63 22.36
N VAL A 523 -27.41 6.41 21.73
CA VAL A 523 -27.08 7.74 21.22
C VAL A 523 -26.67 8.68 22.37
N GLN A 524 -27.40 8.67 23.47
CA GLN A 524 -27.11 9.51 24.63
C GLN A 524 -25.75 9.17 25.27
N LYS A 525 -25.46 7.89 25.50
CA LYS A 525 -24.15 7.46 26.04
C LYS A 525 -22.99 7.89 25.13
N SER A 526 -23.20 7.79 23.81
CA SER A 526 -22.24 8.24 22.79
C SER A 526 -21.94 9.72 22.89
N ASN A 527 -22.99 10.53 22.94
CA ASN A 527 -22.89 11.98 23.04
C ASN A 527 -22.18 12.40 24.33
N ILE A 528 -22.47 11.76 25.47
CA ILE A 528 -21.81 12.06 26.76
C ILE A 528 -20.30 11.90 26.68
N LEU A 529 -19.80 10.74 26.21
CA LEU A 529 -18.35 10.55 26.11
C LEU A 529 -17.70 11.53 25.13
N GLN A 530 -18.37 11.80 24.00
CA GLN A 530 -17.92 12.81 23.03
C GLN A 530 -17.78 14.18 23.67
N PHE A 531 -18.80 14.63 24.38
CA PHE A 531 -18.76 15.92 25.06
C PHE A 531 -17.74 15.96 26.19
N GLN A 532 -17.57 14.88 26.96
CA GLN A 532 -16.53 14.78 27.99
C GLN A 532 -15.12 14.95 27.42
N GLU A 533 -14.80 14.24 26.34
CA GLU A 533 -13.50 14.36 25.68
C GLU A 533 -13.29 15.77 25.09
N VAL A 534 -14.31 16.33 24.43
CA VAL A 534 -14.25 17.69 23.86
C VAL A 534 -14.05 18.74 24.94
N VAL A 535 -14.82 18.70 26.02
CA VAL A 535 -14.70 19.63 27.15
C VAL A 535 -13.32 19.52 27.79
N SER A 536 -12.80 18.31 28.01
CA SER A 536 -11.46 18.10 28.56
C SER A 536 -10.35 18.67 27.67
N ASN A 537 -10.47 18.49 26.35
CA ASN A 537 -9.49 19.04 25.40
C ASN A 537 -9.57 20.57 25.37
N LEU A 538 -10.78 21.14 25.23
CA LEU A 538 -11.00 22.59 25.19
C LEU A 538 -10.51 23.29 26.45
N ASP A 539 -10.71 22.70 27.64
CA ASP A 539 -10.19 23.24 28.90
C ASP A 539 -8.65 23.26 28.93
N THR A 540 -8.00 22.20 28.42
CA THR A 540 -6.54 22.14 28.30
C THR A 540 -6.00 23.17 27.31
N GLU A 541 -6.65 23.29 26.15
CA GLU A 541 -6.30 24.26 25.09
C GLU A 541 -6.47 25.69 25.60
N LEU A 542 -7.60 26.01 26.21
CA LEU A 542 -7.89 27.35 26.73
C LEU A 542 -6.85 27.77 27.78
N ARG A 543 -6.56 26.91 28.76
CA ARG A 543 -5.55 27.20 29.80
C ARG A 543 -4.17 27.47 29.21
N SER A 544 -3.80 26.73 28.16
CA SER A 544 -2.51 26.89 27.48
C SER A 544 -2.47 28.15 26.62
N MET A 545 -3.56 28.47 25.92
CA MET A 545 -3.66 29.66 25.07
C MET A 545 -3.68 30.96 25.87
N VAL A 546 -4.33 30.98 27.05
CA VAL A 546 -4.27 32.13 27.97
C VAL A 546 -2.83 32.39 28.41
N VAL A 547 -1.99 31.36 28.58
CA VAL A 547 -0.56 31.54 28.86
C VAL A 547 0.15 32.18 27.67
N LEU A 548 -0.08 31.74 26.43
CA LEU A 548 0.52 32.38 25.25
C LEU A 548 0.11 33.85 25.11
N GLN A 549 -1.16 34.17 25.37
CA GLN A 549 -1.66 35.54 25.35
C GLN A 549 -0.89 36.43 26.35
N ASN A 550 -0.64 35.93 27.57
CA ASN A 550 0.15 36.65 28.56
C ASN A 550 1.63 36.80 28.14
N ILE A 551 2.21 35.77 27.52
CA ILE A 551 3.58 35.84 27.00
C ILE A 551 3.69 36.90 25.90
N LEU A 552 2.73 36.96 24.97
CA LEU A 552 2.69 38.00 23.93
C LEU A 552 2.62 39.40 24.53
N GLN A 553 1.82 39.58 25.59
CA GLN A 553 1.78 40.85 26.31
C GLN A 553 3.13 41.21 26.94
N ASN A 554 3.88 40.23 27.45
CA ASN A 554 5.23 40.45 27.96
C ASN A 554 6.23 40.81 26.86
N PHE A 555 6.13 40.19 25.67
CA PHE A 555 6.90 40.59 24.49
C PHE A 555 6.62 42.04 24.09
N GLN A 556 5.35 42.46 24.06
CA GLN A 556 4.95 43.83 23.75
C GLN A 556 5.47 44.82 24.80
N ASN A 557 5.41 44.45 26.08
CA ASN A 557 5.84 45.30 27.20
C ASN A 557 7.35 45.26 27.44
N SER A 558 8.10 44.44 26.71
CA SER A 558 9.53 44.16 26.96
C SER A 558 9.82 43.67 28.39
N THR A 559 8.91 42.88 28.96
CA THR A 559 8.96 42.33 30.34
C THR A 559 9.09 40.81 30.37
N ILE A 560 9.74 40.21 29.38
CA ILE A 560 9.93 38.76 29.28
C ILE A 560 10.76 38.27 30.48
N ASP A 561 10.22 37.31 31.23
CA ASP A 561 10.91 36.67 32.35
C ASP A 561 11.62 35.39 31.88
N GLY A 562 12.82 35.53 31.33
CA GLY A 562 13.64 34.42 30.83
C GLY A 562 15.05 34.87 30.41
N THR A 563 15.91 33.92 30.06
CA THR A 563 17.29 34.22 29.62
C THR A 563 17.39 34.23 28.10
N ASP A 564 17.96 35.28 27.53
CA ASP A 564 18.30 35.34 26.09
C ASP A 564 19.26 34.22 25.64
N GLU A 565 20.05 33.70 26.58
CA GLU A 565 21.17 32.78 26.30
C GLU A 565 20.79 31.32 26.02
N ARG A 566 19.54 30.88 26.25
CA ARG A 566 19.22 29.44 26.13
C ARG A 566 18.78 28.97 24.73
N GLU A 567 18.36 29.84 23.81
CA GLU A 567 17.63 29.36 22.62
C GLU A 567 17.78 30.16 21.31
N GLU A 568 18.53 31.27 21.27
CA GLU A 568 18.70 32.06 20.02
C GLU A 568 19.21 31.23 18.83
N SER A 569 19.86 30.08 19.08
CA SER A 569 20.36 29.18 18.04
C SER A 569 19.43 28.02 17.66
N ALA A 570 18.31 27.76 18.38
CA ALA A 570 17.50 26.54 18.20
C ALA A 570 16.15 26.76 17.49
N CYS A 571 15.47 27.90 17.74
CA CYS A 571 14.14 28.16 17.19
C CYS A 571 14.12 29.40 16.28
N SER A 572 13.81 29.21 14.99
CA SER A 572 13.83 30.27 13.97
C SER A 572 12.55 31.13 13.87
N SER A 573 11.59 30.94 14.77
CA SER A 573 10.34 31.72 14.80
C SER A 573 10.58 33.20 15.09
N GLU A 574 9.77 34.08 14.51
CA GLU A 574 9.78 35.51 14.82
C GLU A 574 9.48 35.81 16.30
N ILE A 575 8.49 35.10 16.88
CA ILE A 575 8.19 35.13 18.31
C ILE A 575 8.40 33.73 18.86
N CYS A 576 9.39 33.57 19.76
CA CYS A 576 9.64 32.30 20.43
C CYS A 576 8.96 32.30 21.82
N PHE A 577 7.83 31.62 21.97
CA PHE A 577 7.11 31.51 23.24
C PHE A 577 7.92 30.87 24.37
N MET A 578 8.93 30.06 24.05
CA MET A 578 9.80 29.40 25.04
C MET A 578 10.79 30.36 25.71
N ARG A 579 10.95 31.59 25.20
CA ARG A 579 11.80 32.61 25.84
C ARG A 579 11.24 33.14 27.16
N ASP A 580 9.94 32.97 27.41
CA ASP A 580 9.29 33.41 28.64
C ASP A 580 8.96 32.21 29.53
N ARG A 581 9.42 32.22 30.79
CA ARG A 581 9.18 31.16 31.78
C ARG A 581 7.69 30.93 32.07
N LEU A 582 6.81 31.87 31.75
CA LEU A 582 5.37 31.65 31.85
C LEU A 582 4.91 30.41 31.07
N ILE A 583 5.63 30.00 30.02
CA ILE A 583 5.28 28.84 29.19
C ILE A 583 5.19 27.54 30.01
N GLU A 584 5.97 27.40 31.09
CA GLU A 584 5.94 26.23 31.98
C GLU A 584 4.59 26.03 32.67
N LYS A 585 3.73 27.08 32.70
CA LYS A 585 2.38 27.02 33.24
C LYS A 585 1.34 26.54 32.22
N ALA A 586 1.70 26.43 30.95
CA ALA A 586 0.80 25.93 29.91
C ALA A 586 0.74 24.40 29.95
N PRO A 587 -0.42 23.77 30.24
CA PRO A 587 -0.49 22.31 30.38
C PRO A 587 -0.29 21.54 29.06
N LEU A 588 -0.45 22.19 27.91
CA LEU A 588 -0.29 21.55 26.61
C LEU A 588 1.14 21.58 26.06
N PHE A 589 1.92 22.63 26.37
CA PHE A 589 3.13 22.96 25.64
C PHE A 589 4.40 22.49 26.37
N ASP A 590 5.34 21.94 25.60
CA ASP A 590 6.70 21.61 26.00
C ASP A 590 7.69 22.09 24.92
N ASP A 591 8.99 21.93 25.16
CA ASP A 591 10.11 22.42 24.34
C ASP A 591 10.33 21.64 23.02
N ARG A 592 9.35 20.84 22.57
CA ARG A 592 9.51 20.04 21.35
C ARG A 592 9.66 20.90 20.10
N HIS A 593 10.56 20.47 19.24
CA HIS A 593 10.85 21.12 17.96
C HIS A 593 10.24 20.36 16.77
N VAL A 594 9.81 21.11 15.77
CA VAL A 594 9.38 20.62 14.45
C VAL A 594 10.21 21.31 13.36
N LYS A 595 10.31 20.67 12.18
CA LYS A 595 10.94 21.29 11.01
C LYS A 595 9.88 21.80 10.04
N CYS A 596 10.01 23.05 9.62
CA CYS A 596 9.13 23.63 8.62
C CYS A 596 9.31 22.91 7.28
N ALA A 597 8.22 22.43 6.68
CA ALA A 597 8.23 21.72 5.40
C ALA A 597 8.55 22.64 4.20
N SER A 598 8.38 23.95 4.36
CA SER A 598 8.65 24.94 3.31
C SER A 598 10.07 25.50 3.39
N CYS A 599 10.48 26.06 4.54
CA CYS A 599 11.81 26.68 4.70
C CYS A 599 12.87 25.78 5.33
N GLU A 600 12.52 24.57 5.78
CA GLU A 600 13.40 23.61 6.46
C GLU A 600 13.98 24.09 7.82
N GLU A 601 13.59 25.27 8.30
CA GLU A 601 13.96 25.82 9.60
C GLU A 601 13.39 25.01 10.77
N THR A 602 14.11 25.00 11.90
CA THR A 602 13.71 24.28 13.12
C THR A 602 13.02 25.25 14.07
N ILE A 603 11.81 24.90 14.53
CA ILE A 603 10.91 25.81 15.24
C ILE A 603 10.19 25.01 16.32
N HIS A 604 9.97 25.59 17.50
CA HIS A 604 9.11 24.97 18.50
C HIS A 604 7.69 24.75 17.97
N ALA A 605 7.06 23.65 18.34
CA ALA A 605 5.70 23.34 17.87
C ALA A 605 4.70 24.47 18.21
N ALA A 606 4.76 25.03 19.42
CA ALA A 606 3.90 26.15 19.83
C ALA A 606 4.16 27.41 18.99
N CYS A 607 5.43 27.72 18.68
CA CYS A 607 5.82 28.86 17.85
C CYS A 607 5.46 28.67 16.37
N CYS A 608 5.18 27.44 15.96
CA CYS A 608 4.68 27.08 14.63
C CYS A 608 3.14 27.19 14.51
N GLY A 609 2.44 27.59 15.58
CA GLY A 609 0.98 27.70 15.59
C GLY A 609 0.25 26.38 15.87
N VAL A 610 0.92 25.41 16.49
CA VAL A 610 0.32 24.13 16.90
C VAL A 610 -0.28 24.32 18.29
N TRP A 611 -1.58 24.65 18.37
CA TRP A 611 -2.19 25.12 19.63
C TRP A 611 -3.34 24.27 20.16
N ASN A 612 -3.87 23.33 19.37
CA ASN A 612 -4.87 22.38 19.85
C ASN A 612 -4.26 21.02 20.18
N VAL A 613 -4.93 20.27 21.07
CA VAL A 613 -4.46 18.97 21.59
C VAL A 613 -4.24 17.96 20.47
N LYS A 614 -5.10 17.97 19.44
CA LYS A 614 -5.03 17.02 18.32
C LYS A 614 -3.80 17.28 17.46
N GLU A 615 -3.52 18.54 17.12
CA GLU A 615 -2.34 18.90 16.34
C GLU A 615 -1.06 18.71 17.15
N TRP A 616 -1.09 19.01 18.45
CA TRP A 616 0.03 18.82 19.37
C TRP A 616 0.49 17.36 19.42
N LYS A 617 -0.44 16.40 19.59
CA LYS A 617 -0.12 14.96 19.58
C LYS A 617 0.61 14.51 18.32
N LEU A 618 0.32 15.14 17.18
CA LEU A 618 0.87 14.79 15.88
C LEU A 618 2.30 15.32 15.66
N THR A 619 2.82 16.16 16.54
CA THR A 619 4.24 16.57 16.52
C THR A 619 5.20 15.40 16.83
N ASN A 620 4.71 14.33 17.46
CA ASN A 620 5.48 13.10 17.69
C ASN A 620 5.69 12.28 16.41
N ASP A 621 4.95 12.59 15.34
CA ASP A 621 5.03 11.88 14.07
C ASP A 621 5.86 12.68 13.07
N SER A 622 7.08 12.21 12.81
CA SER A 622 8.03 12.84 11.88
C SER A 622 7.58 12.81 10.41
N THR A 623 6.52 12.06 10.09
CA THR A 623 5.94 12.02 8.74
C THR A 623 4.99 13.19 8.48
N ILE A 624 4.55 13.89 9.53
CA ILE A 624 3.61 15.01 9.40
C ILE A 624 4.39 16.28 9.06
N PRO A 625 4.15 16.90 7.88
CA PRO A 625 4.77 18.16 7.56
C PRO A 625 4.09 19.29 8.35
N PHE A 626 4.90 20.19 8.92
CA PHE A 626 4.43 21.41 9.58
C PHE A 626 4.90 22.62 8.78
N GLN A 627 4.08 23.67 8.67
CA GLN A 627 4.47 24.94 8.08
C GLN A 627 4.54 26.01 9.15
N CYS A 628 5.63 26.77 9.17
CA CYS A 628 5.77 27.86 10.12
C CYS A 628 4.81 29.01 9.82
N LEU A 629 4.55 29.83 10.84
CA LEU A 629 3.68 31.00 10.73
C LEU A 629 4.17 31.96 9.64
N ARG A 630 5.49 32.19 9.54
CA ARG A 630 6.11 33.00 8.48
C ARG A 630 5.80 32.47 7.08
N CYS A 631 6.00 31.18 6.83
CA CYS A 631 5.66 30.55 5.54
C CYS A 631 4.15 30.47 5.28
N SER A 632 3.34 30.72 6.30
CA SER A 632 1.88 30.85 6.20
C SER A 632 1.42 32.31 6.07
N ASN A 633 2.35 33.26 5.84
CA ASN A 633 2.12 34.70 5.77
C ASN A 633 1.52 35.30 7.06
N VAL A 634 1.87 34.74 8.21
CA VAL A 634 1.48 35.24 9.53
C VAL A 634 2.74 35.72 10.27
N THR A 635 2.81 37.01 10.57
CA THR A 635 3.97 37.68 11.21
C THR A 635 3.53 38.70 12.24
N GLY A 636 4.36 38.94 13.26
CA GLY A 636 4.17 39.98 14.28
C GLY A 636 2.74 40.09 14.85
N VAL A 637 2.07 41.22 14.58
CA VAL A 637 0.69 41.54 15.02
C VAL A 637 -0.34 40.48 14.60
N GLY A 638 -0.13 39.80 13.47
CA GLY A 638 -1.00 38.71 13.02
C GLY A 638 -1.00 37.52 13.99
N ILE A 639 0.11 37.27 14.69
CA ILE A 639 0.20 36.21 15.71
C ILE A 639 -0.63 36.58 16.93
N ASP A 640 -0.57 37.85 17.36
CA ASP A 640 -1.31 38.37 18.51
C ASP A 640 -2.83 38.30 18.31
N GLN A 641 -3.28 38.71 17.12
CA GLN A 641 -4.69 38.62 16.76
C GLN A 641 -5.18 37.16 16.73
N LEU A 642 -4.37 36.23 16.21
CA LEU A 642 -4.73 34.81 16.18
C LEU A 642 -4.87 34.23 17.59
N VAL A 643 -3.90 34.48 18.48
CA VAL A 643 -3.96 33.97 19.87
C VAL A 643 -5.17 34.56 20.61
N THR A 644 -5.43 35.86 20.45
CA THR A 644 -6.56 36.52 21.11
C THR A 644 -7.91 35.99 20.61
N ASN A 645 -8.07 35.84 19.29
CA ASN A 645 -9.26 35.26 18.69
C ASN A 645 -9.49 33.82 19.15
N ASP A 646 -8.44 33.01 19.21
CA ASP A 646 -8.52 31.62 19.65
C ASP A 646 -8.90 31.52 21.14
N VAL A 647 -8.36 32.39 22.02
CA VAL A 647 -8.76 32.43 23.43
C VAL A 647 -10.24 32.76 23.58
N GLU A 648 -10.75 33.76 22.88
CA GLU A 648 -12.16 34.14 22.93
C GLU A 648 -13.07 33.03 22.39
N PHE A 649 -12.69 32.43 21.26
CA PHE A 649 -13.36 31.28 20.68
C PHE A 649 -13.42 30.10 21.66
N LEU A 650 -12.29 29.71 22.25
CA LEU A 650 -12.19 28.58 23.18
C LEU A 650 -13.02 28.80 24.45
N LYS A 651 -13.08 30.03 24.99
CA LYS A 651 -13.96 30.37 26.14
C LYS A 651 -15.42 30.13 25.83
N ASN A 652 -15.88 30.62 24.68
CA ASN A 652 -17.27 30.49 24.25
C ASN A 652 -17.63 29.02 23.96
N GLU A 653 -16.75 28.31 23.25
CA GLU A 653 -16.96 26.91 22.88
C GLU A 653 -16.96 25.99 24.12
N LEU A 654 -16.04 26.18 25.07
CA LEU A 654 -15.97 25.38 26.31
C LEU A 654 -17.25 25.52 27.14
N LYS A 655 -17.76 26.75 27.29
CA LYS A 655 -19.01 27.01 28.00
C LYS A 655 -20.18 26.28 27.33
N MET A 656 -20.31 26.45 26.02
CA MET A 656 -21.40 25.86 25.24
C MET A 656 -21.38 24.32 25.30
N LYS A 657 -20.20 23.70 25.14
CA LYS A 657 -20.03 22.23 25.20
C LYS A 657 -20.23 21.65 26.59
N THR A 658 -19.89 22.40 27.65
CA THR A 658 -20.14 21.98 29.04
C THR A 658 -21.64 21.95 29.34
N ASP A 659 -22.39 22.95 28.87
CA ASP A 659 -23.86 22.98 29.01
C ASP A 659 -24.55 21.84 28.24
N GLU A 660 -24.04 21.50 27.04
CA GLU A 660 -24.50 20.35 26.25
C GLU A 660 -24.23 19.02 26.99
N LEU A 661 -23.03 18.85 27.56
CA LEU A 661 -22.68 17.66 28.34
C LEU A 661 -23.63 17.45 29.53
N ASN A 662 -23.87 18.50 30.32
CA ASN A 662 -24.73 18.42 31.50
C ASN A 662 -26.17 18.04 31.13
N LYS A 663 -26.72 18.62 30.04
CA LYS A 663 -28.07 18.29 29.56
C LYS A 663 -28.20 16.83 29.13
N GLU A 664 -27.21 16.30 28.42
CA GLU A 664 -27.25 14.89 27.98
C GLU A 664 -27.03 13.92 29.14
N GLN A 665 -26.17 14.26 30.11
CA GLN A 665 -25.93 13.46 31.32
C GLN A 665 -27.22 13.27 32.13
N VAL A 666 -27.95 14.36 32.41
CA VAL A 666 -29.23 14.31 33.14
C VAL A 666 -30.26 13.43 32.43
N ARG A 667 -30.34 13.51 31.08
CA ARG A 667 -31.25 12.69 30.27
C ARG A 667 -30.89 11.20 30.33
N PHE A 668 -29.60 10.88 30.26
CA PHE A 668 -29.12 9.50 30.29
C PHE A 668 -29.32 8.85 31.65
N ASP A 669 -29.01 9.58 32.74
CA ASP A 669 -29.16 9.08 34.11
C ASP A 669 -30.64 8.81 34.42
N SER A 670 -31.54 9.71 34.01
CA SER A 670 -33.00 9.53 34.12
C SER A 670 -33.50 8.27 33.40
N MET A 671 -32.94 7.96 32.22
CA MET A 671 -33.31 6.76 31.45
C MET A 671 -32.71 5.48 32.03
N GLN A 672 -31.47 5.51 32.55
CA GLN A 672 -30.86 4.34 33.19
C GLN A 672 -31.56 3.98 34.51
N GLU A 673 -32.00 4.97 35.28
CA GLU A 673 -32.75 4.77 36.52
C GLU A 673 -34.10 4.10 36.27
N ALA A 674 -34.72 4.36 35.10
CA ALA A 674 -35.95 3.71 34.66
C ALA A 674 -35.76 2.25 34.20
N LEU A 675 -34.54 1.83 33.82
CA LEU A 675 -34.24 0.53 33.21
C LEU A 675 -33.63 -0.51 34.18
N ARG A 676 -33.99 -0.46 35.48
CA ARG A 676 -33.42 -1.30 36.57
C ARG A 676 -33.16 -2.75 36.12
N GLY A 677 -31.89 -3.11 35.88
CA GLY A 677 -31.52 -4.45 35.42
C GLY A 677 -30.01 -4.72 35.40
N LYS A 678 -29.61 -5.97 35.61
CA LYS A 678 -28.22 -6.45 35.54
C LYS A 678 -27.88 -6.83 34.09
N LYS A 679 -26.82 -6.25 33.52
CA LYS A 679 -26.50 -6.28 32.07
C LYS A 679 -25.89 -7.61 31.56
N LYS A 680 -26.29 -8.77 32.06
CA LYS A 680 -25.58 -10.05 31.79
C LYS A 680 -25.68 -10.50 30.34
N TYR A 681 -26.89 -10.62 29.79
CA TYR A 681 -27.12 -11.09 28.42
C TYR A 681 -26.61 -10.08 27.39
N ARG A 682 -26.80 -8.80 27.66
CA ARG A 682 -26.28 -7.74 26.80
C ARG A 682 -24.75 -7.71 26.77
N GLN A 683 -24.09 -7.82 27.93
CA GLN A 683 -22.63 -7.89 27.98
C GLN A 683 -22.10 -9.12 27.24
N GLU A 684 -22.77 -10.26 27.35
CA GLU A 684 -22.38 -11.47 26.64
C GLU A 684 -22.53 -11.33 25.12
N LEU A 685 -23.65 -10.74 24.65
CA LEU A 685 -23.86 -10.44 23.23
C LEU A 685 -22.78 -9.51 22.68
N GLU A 686 -22.53 -8.39 23.36
CA GLU A 686 -21.50 -7.41 22.97
C GLU A 686 -20.09 -8.04 23.01
N ARG A 687 -19.81 -8.95 23.97
CA ARG A 687 -18.56 -9.70 24.05
C ARG A 687 -18.35 -10.62 22.85
N ILE A 688 -19.38 -11.37 22.44
CA ILE A 688 -19.30 -12.25 21.26
C ILE A 688 -19.13 -11.42 19.99
N TRP A 689 -19.89 -10.34 19.80
CA TRP A 689 -19.71 -9.46 18.65
C TRP A 689 -18.30 -8.87 18.59
N LYS A 690 -17.76 -8.44 19.73
CA LYS A 690 -16.38 -7.94 19.82
C LYS A 690 -15.35 -9.02 19.46
N LYS A 691 -15.55 -10.27 19.91
CA LYS A 691 -14.71 -11.42 19.51
C LYS A 691 -14.66 -11.60 17.99
N TRP A 692 -15.77 -11.36 17.29
CA TRP A 692 -15.86 -11.41 15.84
C TRP A 692 -15.44 -10.10 15.14
N GLY A 693 -14.81 -9.17 15.87
CA GLY A 693 -14.30 -7.91 15.29
C GLY A 693 -15.36 -6.85 15.06
N ALA A 694 -16.55 -6.99 15.66
CA ALA A 694 -17.59 -5.97 15.68
C ALA A 694 -17.71 -5.37 17.08
N ASP A 695 -16.88 -4.36 17.36
CA ASP A 695 -16.97 -3.64 18.63
C ASP A 695 -18.08 -2.58 18.56
N MET A 696 -19.11 -2.78 19.36
CA MET A 696 -20.11 -1.77 19.67
C MET A 696 -19.52 -0.81 20.73
N SER A 697 -18.57 0.01 20.30
CA SER A 697 -18.03 1.04 21.17
C SER A 697 -19.02 2.20 21.31
N VAL A 698 -18.88 2.95 22.40
CA VAL A 698 -19.68 4.15 22.66
C VAL A 698 -19.54 5.19 21.54
N TRP A 699 -18.48 5.13 20.75
CA TRP A 699 -18.21 6.03 19.62
C TRP A 699 -18.82 5.56 18.30
N ARG A 700 -19.37 4.35 18.23
CA ARG A 700 -19.94 3.75 17.00
C ARG A 700 -21.41 3.40 17.21
N LYS A 701 -22.29 4.33 16.81
CA LYS A 701 -23.76 4.25 16.97
C LYS A 701 -24.38 3.06 16.23
N THR A 702 -23.78 2.63 15.13
CA THR A 702 -24.20 1.49 14.28
C THR A 702 -22.98 0.70 13.83
N PHE A 703 -23.19 -0.55 13.39
CA PHE A 703 -22.13 -1.34 12.78
C PHE A 703 -21.74 -0.76 11.42
N CYS A 704 -20.44 -0.68 11.14
CA CYS A 704 -19.93 -0.34 9.80
C CYS A 704 -19.89 -1.58 8.90
N GLY A 705 -19.60 -1.41 7.60
CA GLY A 705 -19.52 -2.50 6.63
C GLY A 705 -18.69 -3.69 7.07
N ASN A 706 -17.47 -3.45 7.59
CA ASN A 706 -16.57 -4.50 8.06
C ASN A 706 -17.11 -5.26 9.26
N HIS A 707 -17.77 -4.57 10.20
CA HIS A 707 -18.40 -5.23 11.34
C HIS A 707 -19.48 -6.20 10.85
N ILE A 708 -20.39 -5.71 10.00
CA ILE A 708 -21.51 -6.50 9.46
C ILE A 708 -20.99 -7.68 8.65
N TYR A 709 -19.96 -7.48 7.83
CA TYR A 709 -19.29 -8.55 7.09
C TYR A 709 -18.80 -9.70 7.98
N ASN A 710 -18.31 -9.39 9.18
CA ASN A 710 -17.82 -10.41 10.11
C ASN A 710 -18.95 -11.08 10.91
N ILE A 711 -19.92 -10.32 11.41
CA ILE A 711 -21.01 -10.88 12.24
C ILE A 711 -22.17 -11.49 11.44
N LEU A 712 -22.16 -11.36 10.11
CA LEU A 712 -23.03 -12.14 9.21
C LEU A 712 -22.38 -13.44 8.72
N ARG A 713 -21.19 -13.80 9.22
CA ARG A 713 -20.63 -15.15 9.00
C ARG A 713 -21.48 -16.18 9.73
N GLU A 714 -21.64 -17.36 9.15
CA GLU A 714 -22.50 -18.39 9.73
C GLU A 714 -22.04 -18.81 11.13
N GLU A 715 -20.72 -18.93 11.34
CA GLU A 715 -20.13 -19.30 12.62
C GLU A 715 -20.35 -18.22 13.69
N ALA A 716 -20.28 -16.95 13.30
CA ALA A 716 -20.57 -15.83 14.18
C ALA A 716 -22.05 -15.85 14.59
N ILE A 717 -22.94 -16.00 13.60
CA ILE A 717 -24.39 -16.12 13.81
C ILE A 717 -24.71 -17.26 14.78
N ASP A 718 -24.15 -18.44 14.55
CA ASP A 718 -24.36 -19.60 15.41
C ASP A 718 -23.92 -19.33 16.86
N GLU A 719 -22.81 -18.62 17.05
CA GLU A 719 -22.29 -18.28 18.38
C GLU A 719 -23.17 -17.28 19.12
N TYR A 720 -23.47 -16.10 18.57
CA TYR A 720 -24.26 -15.11 19.32
C TYR A 720 -25.74 -15.47 19.39
N MET A 721 -26.28 -16.21 18.43
CA MET A 721 -27.66 -16.69 18.53
C MET A 721 -27.81 -17.73 19.65
N SER A 722 -26.73 -18.41 20.05
CA SER A 722 -26.77 -19.39 21.15
C SER A 722 -27.24 -18.82 22.49
N ILE A 723 -27.19 -17.49 22.67
CA ILE A 723 -27.75 -16.76 23.82
C ILE A 723 -29.28 -16.90 23.86
N PHE A 724 -29.93 -17.00 22.72
CA PHE A 724 -31.38 -16.88 22.55
C PHE A 724 -32.08 -18.20 22.20
N LYS A 725 -31.50 -19.36 22.56
CA LYS A 725 -32.03 -20.68 22.17
C LYS A 725 -33.49 -20.90 22.54
N ASP A 726 -33.91 -20.35 23.68
CA ASP A 726 -35.27 -20.52 24.20
C ASP A 726 -36.23 -19.44 23.68
N HIS A 727 -35.76 -18.49 22.87
CA HIS A 727 -36.60 -17.44 22.31
C HIS A 727 -37.50 -17.99 21.18
N LYS A 728 -38.81 -17.69 21.21
CA LYS A 728 -39.80 -18.20 20.25
C LYS A 728 -39.48 -17.96 18.77
N HIS A 729 -38.67 -16.95 18.46
CA HIS A 729 -38.25 -16.58 17.10
C HIS A 729 -36.79 -16.91 16.79
N PHE A 730 -36.16 -17.79 17.58
CA PHE A 730 -34.76 -18.17 17.42
C PHE A 730 -34.43 -18.65 15.99
N GLU A 731 -35.17 -19.65 15.48
CA GLU A 731 -34.89 -20.25 14.16
C GLU A 731 -35.10 -19.27 13.01
N SER A 732 -36.16 -18.47 13.05
CA SER A 732 -36.46 -17.52 11.97
C SER A 732 -35.46 -16.36 11.94
N MET A 733 -35.07 -15.80 13.08
CA MET A 733 -34.01 -14.79 13.15
C MET A 733 -32.67 -15.35 12.67
N LYS A 734 -32.32 -16.56 13.09
CA LYS A 734 -31.10 -17.25 12.66
C LYS A 734 -31.07 -17.47 11.15
N ARG A 735 -32.17 -17.97 10.57
CA ARG A 735 -32.31 -18.18 9.12
C ARG A 735 -32.26 -16.87 8.34
N PHE A 736 -32.89 -15.81 8.85
CA PHE A 736 -32.81 -14.46 8.30
C PHE A 736 -31.36 -13.97 8.21
N LEU A 737 -30.62 -14.00 9.32
CA LEU A 737 -29.24 -13.52 9.37
C LEU A 737 -28.32 -14.32 8.45
N LYS A 738 -28.46 -15.66 8.40
CA LYS A 738 -27.68 -16.50 7.48
C LYS A 738 -27.99 -16.20 6.01
N SER A 739 -29.26 -15.98 5.67
CA SER A 739 -29.67 -15.63 4.30
C SER A 739 -29.14 -14.26 3.89
N LEU A 740 -29.20 -13.27 4.79
CA LEU A 740 -28.62 -11.96 4.56
C LEU A 740 -27.09 -12.01 4.42
N GLY A 741 -26.43 -12.85 5.21
CA GLY A 741 -24.99 -13.13 5.07
C GLY A 741 -24.66 -13.72 3.71
N LYS A 742 -25.44 -14.67 3.21
CA LYS A 742 -25.29 -15.22 1.85
C LYS A 742 -25.45 -14.14 0.78
N LEU A 743 -26.46 -13.28 0.89
CA LEU A 743 -26.63 -12.14 -0.03
C LEU A 743 -25.41 -11.22 -0.04
N GLN A 744 -24.88 -10.88 1.14
CA GLN A 744 -23.69 -10.04 1.26
C GLN A 744 -22.47 -10.65 0.56
N ARG A 745 -22.33 -11.99 0.56
CA ARG A 745 -21.21 -12.69 -0.11
C ARG A 745 -21.32 -12.67 -1.64
N LEU A 746 -22.49 -12.37 -2.18
CA LEU A 746 -22.73 -12.18 -3.62
C LEU A 746 -22.57 -10.72 -4.06
N CYS A 747 -22.29 -9.79 -3.15
CA CYS A 747 -21.87 -8.42 -3.47
C CYS A 747 -20.41 -8.42 -3.95
N VAL A 748 -20.16 -8.94 -5.15
CA VAL A 748 -18.81 -9.08 -5.73
C VAL A 748 -18.53 -8.07 -6.86
N PRO A 749 -17.28 -7.63 -7.03
CA PRO A 749 -16.87 -6.64 -8.04
C PRO A 749 -16.72 -7.25 -9.45
N ARG A 750 -17.62 -8.16 -9.83
CA ARG A 750 -17.58 -8.87 -11.12
C ARG A 750 -18.98 -9.25 -11.58
N LEU A 751 -19.06 -9.82 -12.79
CA LEU A 751 -20.29 -10.46 -13.26
C LEU A 751 -20.58 -11.74 -12.46
N LEU A 752 -21.87 -11.97 -12.22
CA LEU A 752 -22.43 -13.14 -11.56
C LEU A 752 -22.72 -14.23 -12.60
N SER A 753 -22.43 -15.46 -12.21
CA SER A 753 -22.87 -16.66 -12.93
C SER A 753 -24.39 -16.86 -12.78
N PRO A 754 -25.05 -17.59 -13.69
CA PRO A 754 -26.46 -17.94 -13.55
C PRO A 754 -26.80 -18.61 -12.22
N ALA A 755 -25.96 -19.56 -11.77
CA ALA A 755 -26.14 -20.22 -10.49
C ALA A 755 -26.05 -19.23 -9.30
N GLU A 756 -25.14 -18.27 -9.34
CA GLU A 756 -25.06 -17.22 -8.31
C GLU A 756 -26.30 -16.33 -8.27
N MET A 757 -26.91 -16.03 -9.43
CA MET A 757 -28.16 -15.28 -9.51
C MET A 757 -29.33 -16.08 -8.89
N ASP A 758 -29.40 -17.38 -9.16
CA ASP A 758 -30.41 -18.27 -8.54
C ASP A 758 -30.21 -18.35 -7.02
N TYR A 759 -28.95 -18.45 -6.55
CA TYR A 759 -28.65 -18.42 -5.12
C TYR A 759 -29.05 -17.09 -4.48
N MET A 760 -28.86 -15.97 -5.18
CA MET A 760 -29.29 -14.65 -4.70
C MET A 760 -30.80 -14.59 -4.51
N GLU A 761 -31.58 -15.01 -5.51
CA GLU A 761 -33.04 -15.02 -5.45
C GLU A 761 -33.56 -15.89 -4.30
N ASN A 762 -33.02 -17.11 -4.18
CA ASN A 762 -33.36 -18.01 -3.08
C ASN A 762 -33.05 -17.41 -1.69
N ALA A 763 -31.94 -16.68 -1.57
CA ALA A 763 -31.58 -16.03 -0.32
C ALA A 763 -32.51 -14.84 0.01
N ILE A 764 -32.96 -14.07 -1.00
CA ILE A 764 -33.98 -13.02 -0.83
C ILE A 764 -35.30 -13.65 -0.34
N ASP A 765 -35.73 -14.74 -0.97
CA ASP A 765 -36.97 -15.44 -0.64
C ASP A 765 -36.95 -15.98 0.79
N THR A 766 -35.83 -16.62 1.16
CA THR A 766 -35.62 -17.17 2.52
C THR A 766 -35.56 -16.07 3.58
N MET A 767 -34.89 -14.95 3.27
CA MET A 767 -34.84 -13.77 4.12
C MET A 767 -36.24 -13.20 4.34
N TRP A 768 -37.04 -13.07 3.28
CA TRP A 768 -38.40 -12.53 3.35
C TRP A 768 -39.35 -13.43 4.14
N ALA A 769 -39.32 -14.74 3.90
CA ALA A 769 -40.12 -15.70 4.66
C ALA A 769 -39.83 -15.60 6.17
N SER A 770 -38.55 -15.52 6.53
CA SER A 770 -38.11 -15.39 7.92
C SER A 770 -38.57 -14.09 8.56
N LEU A 771 -38.48 -12.95 7.85
CA LEU A 771 -38.94 -11.65 8.35
C LEU A 771 -40.43 -11.63 8.69
N ARG A 772 -41.27 -12.29 7.89
CA ARG A 772 -42.72 -12.37 8.16
C ARG A 772 -43.04 -13.10 9.47
N GLU A 773 -42.15 -14.00 9.93
CA GLU A 773 -42.38 -14.77 11.16
C GLU A 773 -42.06 -13.99 12.43
N PHE A 774 -41.00 -13.16 12.46
CA PHE A 774 -40.56 -12.48 13.69
C PHE A 774 -40.67 -10.94 13.67
N ALA A 775 -40.77 -10.34 12.48
CA ALA A 775 -40.78 -8.88 12.30
C ALA A 775 -42.08 -8.40 11.64
N ALA A 776 -43.17 -9.15 11.77
CA ALA A 776 -44.49 -8.87 11.18
C ALA A 776 -44.98 -7.41 11.41
N ASP A 777 -44.71 -6.86 12.61
CA ASP A 777 -45.12 -5.52 13.01
C ASP A 777 -44.09 -4.42 12.70
N ASP A 778 -42.96 -4.76 12.09
CA ASP A 778 -42.02 -3.76 11.57
C ASP A 778 -42.49 -3.22 10.23
N ASN A 779 -42.07 -1.99 9.90
CA ASN A 779 -42.32 -1.40 8.60
C ASN A 779 -41.30 -1.93 7.58
N VAL A 780 -41.72 -2.15 6.34
CA VAL A 780 -40.82 -2.36 5.20
C VAL A 780 -40.08 -1.05 4.91
N THR A 781 -38.75 -1.09 5.05
CA THR A 781 -37.88 0.06 4.74
C THR A 781 -37.68 0.18 3.23
N PRO A 782 -37.36 1.38 2.70
CA PRO A 782 -37.07 1.54 1.27
C PRO A 782 -35.93 0.63 0.78
N LYS A 783 -34.92 0.40 1.62
CA LYS A 783 -33.82 -0.53 1.35
C LYS A 783 -34.31 -1.98 1.24
N LEU A 784 -35.16 -2.43 2.16
CA LEU A 784 -35.75 -3.77 2.08
C LEU A 784 -36.62 -3.91 0.82
N HIS A 785 -37.49 -2.94 0.54
CA HIS A 785 -38.32 -2.93 -0.66
C HIS A 785 -37.49 -3.01 -1.95
N ALA A 786 -36.42 -2.21 -2.06
CA ALA A 786 -35.52 -2.26 -3.22
C ALA A 786 -34.87 -3.63 -3.41
N VAL A 787 -34.45 -4.28 -2.31
CA VAL A 787 -33.88 -5.64 -2.35
C VAL A 787 -34.94 -6.68 -2.74
N LEU A 788 -36.18 -6.56 -2.24
CA LEU A 788 -37.24 -7.54 -2.49
C LEU A 788 -37.79 -7.49 -3.91
N GLU A 789 -37.96 -6.29 -4.49
CA GLU A 789 -38.67 -6.10 -5.75
C GLU A 789 -37.75 -5.73 -6.93
N HIS A 790 -36.68 -4.97 -6.69
CA HIS A 790 -35.91 -4.32 -7.77
C HIS A 790 -34.51 -4.89 -7.97
N LEU A 791 -33.96 -5.60 -6.98
CA LEU A 791 -32.62 -6.18 -7.07
C LEU A 791 -32.49 -7.25 -8.15
N MET A 792 -33.38 -8.24 -8.18
CA MET A 792 -33.28 -9.30 -9.20
C MET A 792 -33.53 -8.78 -10.62
N PRO A 793 -34.48 -7.87 -10.90
CA PRO A 793 -34.56 -7.21 -12.20
C PRO A 793 -33.24 -6.53 -12.61
N PHE A 794 -32.62 -5.75 -11.72
CA PHE A 794 -31.33 -5.11 -11.97
C PHE A 794 -30.23 -6.14 -12.27
N VAL A 795 -30.11 -7.17 -11.42
CA VAL A 795 -29.11 -8.23 -11.54
C VAL A 795 -29.29 -9.05 -12.82
N ARG A 796 -30.52 -9.32 -13.25
CA ARG A 796 -30.77 -10.02 -14.53
C ARG A 796 -30.38 -9.16 -15.73
N SER A 797 -30.63 -7.86 -15.67
CA SER A 797 -30.28 -6.92 -16.74
C SER A 797 -28.77 -6.68 -16.88
N HIS A 798 -28.05 -6.60 -15.76
CA HIS A 798 -26.64 -6.19 -15.74
C HIS A 798 -25.67 -7.29 -15.31
N ARG A 799 -26.20 -8.45 -14.90
CA ARG A 799 -25.45 -9.61 -14.37
C ARG A 799 -24.55 -9.26 -13.19
N THR A 800 -24.89 -8.25 -12.41
CA THR A 800 -24.12 -7.83 -11.24
C THR A 800 -25.01 -7.06 -10.26
N TRP A 801 -24.60 -7.04 -9.00
CA TRP A 801 -25.12 -6.10 -8.00
C TRP A 801 -24.07 -5.05 -7.59
N ALA A 802 -22.79 -5.42 -7.64
CA ALA A 802 -21.72 -4.62 -7.02
C ALA A 802 -20.44 -4.52 -7.87
N LYS A 803 -20.53 -4.65 -9.21
CA LYS A 803 -19.39 -4.45 -10.13
C LYS A 803 -18.74 -3.10 -9.83
N THR A 804 -19.53 -2.04 -9.83
CA THR A 804 -19.24 -0.83 -9.06
C THR A 804 -20.22 -0.77 -7.88
N SER A 805 -19.75 -0.31 -6.74
CA SER A 805 -20.54 -0.14 -5.52
C SER A 805 -20.18 1.17 -4.85
N GLU A 806 -20.89 1.56 -3.81
CA GLU A 806 -20.60 2.75 -3.02
C GLU A 806 -19.43 2.56 -2.02
N GLN A 807 -18.92 1.34 -1.83
CA GLN A 807 -17.78 1.07 -0.94
C GLN A 807 -16.52 1.93 -1.21
N PRO A 808 -16.14 2.23 -2.47
CA PRO A 808 -14.90 2.95 -2.76
C PRO A 808 -14.94 4.40 -2.29
N ILE A 809 -16.12 5.04 -2.27
CA ILE A 809 -16.24 6.44 -1.86
C ILE A 809 -16.04 6.59 -0.34
N GLU A 810 -16.46 5.59 0.45
CA GLU A 810 -16.16 5.50 1.88
C GLU A 810 -14.66 5.43 2.15
N ALA A 811 -13.94 4.60 1.39
CA ALA A 811 -12.47 4.51 1.46
C ALA A 811 -11.78 5.77 0.90
N PHE A 812 -12.40 6.43 -0.08
CA PHE A 812 -11.93 7.71 -0.61
C PHE A 812 -12.01 8.81 0.43
N HIS A 813 -13.02 8.85 1.31
CA HIS A 813 -13.05 9.77 2.44
C HIS A 813 -11.83 9.63 3.34
N ALA A 814 -11.43 8.40 3.69
CA ALA A 814 -10.24 8.16 4.49
C ALA A 814 -8.95 8.62 3.77
N THR A 815 -8.86 8.36 2.46
CA THR A 815 -7.73 8.76 1.62
C THR A 815 -7.62 10.29 1.52
N TYR A 816 -8.75 10.96 1.27
CA TYR A 816 -8.83 12.42 1.20
C TYR A 816 -8.52 13.07 2.56
N ASN A 817 -9.01 12.48 3.66
CA ASN A 817 -8.69 12.94 5.01
C ASN A 817 -7.19 12.79 5.32
N THR A 818 -6.55 11.74 4.82
CA THR A 818 -5.08 11.58 4.93
C THR A 818 -4.35 12.68 4.15
N ALA A 819 -4.82 13.03 2.94
CA ALA A 819 -4.29 14.17 2.19
C ALA A 819 -4.49 15.49 2.95
N LYS A 820 -5.68 15.73 3.52
CA LYS A 820 -5.95 16.90 4.36
C LYS A 820 -5.01 16.95 5.57
N LEU A 821 -4.76 15.84 6.24
CA LEU A 821 -3.82 15.77 7.36
C LEU A 821 -2.40 16.12 6.91
N ARG A 822 -2.00 15.65 5.73
CA ARG A 822 -0.71 15.98 5.12
C ARG A 822 -0.57 17.46 4.76
N TYR A 823 -1.65 18.16 4.43
CA TYR A 823 -1.62 19.59 4.09
C TYR A 823 -2.30 20.47 5.14
N ARG A 824 -2.52 19.96 6.37
CA ARG A 824 -3.34 20.62 7.39
C ARG A 824 -2.77 21.93 7.90
N THR A 825 -1.45 22.05 7.90
CA THR A 825 -0.75 23.25 8.38
C THR A 825 -0.78 24.37 7.35
N ASN A 826 -1.23 24.10 6.13
CA ASN A 826 -1.50 25.13 5.15
C ASN A 826 -2.80 25.85 5.54
N ARG A 827 -2.66 27.11 5.97
CA ARG A 827 -3.79 27.96 6.41
C ARG A 827 -4.57 28.55 5.23
N ASN A 828 -4.05 28.47 4.00
CA ASN A 828 -4.77 28.87 2.78
C ASN A 828 -5.61 27.69 2.28
N GLU A 829 -6.93 27.78 2.47
CA GLU A 829 -7.85 26.70 2.12
C GLU A 829 -7.94 26.43 0.61
N VAL A 830 -7.73 27.44 -0.26
CA VAL A 830 -7.64 27.26 -1.72
C VAL A 830 -6.42 26.42 -2.09
N LEU A 831 -5.24 26.79 -1.59
CA LEU A 831 -4.01 26.05 -1.86
C LEU A 831 -4.06 24.64 -1.28
N LYS A 832 -4.66 24.48 -0.10
CA LYS A 832 -4.87 23.18 0.54
C LYS A 832 -5.82 22.30 -0.28
N ALA A 833 -6.93 22.84 -0.77
CA ALA A 833 -7.85 22.13 -1.67
C ALA A 833 -7.13 21.71 -2.96
N GLN A 834 -6.32 22.61 -3.54
CA GLN A 834 -5.49 22.31 -4.71
C GLN A 834 -4.54 21.13 -4.46
N GLN A 835 -3.81 21.15 -3.34
CA GLN A 835 -2.88 20.07 -2.97
C GLN A 835 -3.61 18.74 -2.70
N CYS A 836 -4.77 18.77 -2.05
CA CYS A 836 -5.56 17.57 -1.77
C CYS A 836 -6.14 16.96 -3.05
N PHE A 837 -6.70 17.79 -3.95
CA PHE A 837 -7.25 17.33 -5.23
C PHE A 837 -6.16 16.76 -6.13
N LYS A 838 -5.04 17.48 -6.27
CA LYS A 838 -3.83 17.02 -6.97
C LYS A 838 -3.35 15.67 -6.46
N ARG A 839 -3.31 15.47 -5.14
CA ARG A 839 -2.89 14.19 -4.54
C ARG A 839 -3.82 13.03 -4.94
N CYS A 840 -5.13 13.29 -5.07
CA CYS A 840 -6.08 12.27 -5.51
C CYS A 840 -5.81 11.83 -6.96
N LEU A 841 -5.57 12.78 -7.87
CA LEU A 841 -5.21 12.49 -9.26
C LEU A 841 -3.89 11.70 -9.36
N ILE A 842 -2.88 12.08 -8.58
CA ILE A 842 -1.61 11.34 -8.56
C ILE A 842 -1.81 9.91 -8.04
N ASN A 843 -2.65 9.73 -7.02
CA ASN A 843 -2.96 8.38 -6.52
C ASN A 843 -3.69 7.54 -7.58
N ASN A 844 -4.52 8.13 -8.46
CA ASN A 844 -5.09 7.41 -9.60
C ASN A 844 -3.98 6.92 -10.55
N HIS A 845 -3.09 7.83 -10.97
CA HIS A 845 -1.99 7.47 -11.87
C HIS A 845 -1.07 6.40 -11.28
N VAL A 846 -0.68 6.55 -10.01
CA VAL A 846 0.18 5.58 -9.29
C VAL A 846 -0.47 4.20 -9.24
N PHE A 847 -1.79 4.14 -9.05
CA PHE A 847 -2.54 2.88 -9.03
C PHE A 847 -2.63 2.22 -10.42
N ASP A 848 -2.74 3.02 -11.47
CA ASP A 848 -2.83 2.52 -12.84
C ASP A 848 -1.48 1.97 -13.31
N VAL A 849 -0.34 2.53 -12.85
CA VAL A 849 1.02 2.03 -13.20
C VAL A 849 1.58 0.98 -12.24
N SER A 850 0.97 0.77 -11.07
CA SER A 850 1.43 -0.20 -10.05
C SER A 850 0.93 -1.61 -10.24
#